data_AF-A0A8H3HCD0-F1
#
_entry.id   AF-A0A8H3HCD0-F1
#
_cell.length_a   1.000
_cell.length_b   1.000
_cell.length_c   1.000
_cell.angle_alpha   90.00
_cell.angle_beta   90.00
_cell.angle_gamma   90.00
#
_symmetry.space_group_name_H-M   'P 1'
#
loop_
_entity.id
_entity.type
_entity.pdbx_description
1 polymer ?
#
loop_
_entity_poly.entity_id
_entity_poly.type
_entity_poly.pdbx_seq_one_letter_code
_entity_poly.pdbx_strand_id
1 'polypeptide(L)'
;MDSARKEFYWKLWLGDNERLPKIDIRDTFVGSEVTITAEAVKRFCAVVGNQGEQFKSARYERVQAPMDFAIVTGWQAIMKSIFPKTVDGDLLKLVHLSNGFKMVEDATPLLVGDICKAEARIASVTNSDSGKTVKVTGFVLRDGKPVIEVTSSFLYRGTFTDFQNTFEIVEEPEYVVKIGSAVDVGVLSSKEWFEWDNDSEPLEPGTTLIFKVKSEYKYKAKATYSSVAVEGSAYIRNQLKELVKVATVSYSIDHAHGNPVLSYLSRHGEVQGDVEKLDGNGYTLTSSSVSSSFIAPATNEPYSKISGDFNPIHINPYFSDYAALPGTITHGMWSSAATRKYVENVVAQGRPERVLQYDVSFVGMVETSNQRGERVLSGTAEVAQAPTAYVFTGQGSQEPGMGMELYNSSPAARAVWEAADAHLLAVYGISIVDIVKNNPKEKTIHFGGIKGQDIRKRYMAMSYDTTDKDGNIKTLPLFADIHVRTPQYTFRHPSGLLFATQFAQIALVVTEKAAFEDMKSKGLVQKDCAFAGHSLGEYSALASIADVLAISALVDVVFYRGITMQRAVERDEHNRSNYAMCAVNPSRISKSFNDAALREVVDTVSHETNLLLEIVNYNVEGQQYVCAGELLALETLTNVLNYLKVKKIDIQQLTEQFTIEQVKEMLKEIITSCLDKAKEKQKAEGYIKLERGFATIPLPGIDVPFHSRYLWAGVMPFRTYLSKKINPLHLNPDLLVGKYIPNLIAKPFEVTKEYAQIIYDQTSSPRLEKVLTNWDRDDWGSAEQRQKFAYNFEHLVFSFKSSHADGKAALFGFSQPGGSLVVNCCQFSFCKKLDRSHKIAKDFGAGARAVILDSLHVTLAIN
;
A
#
# COMPACT_ATOMS: atom_id res chain seq x y z
N MET A 1 -1.01 6.78 -57.75
CA MET A 1 -0.02 7.71 -57.18
C MET A 1 0.40 7.30 -55.77
N ASP A 2 -0.53 6.82 -54.93
CA ASP A 2 -0.23 6.53 -53.52
C ASP A 2 0.69 5.31 -53.29
N SER A 3 0.68 4.31 -54.18
CA SER A 3 1.63 3.19 -54.10
C SER A 3 3.10 3.63 -54.24
N ALA A 4 3.40 4.60 -55.13
CA ALA A 4 4.76 5.13 -55.30
C ALA A 4 5.20 5.95 -54.07
N ARG A 5 4.27 6.67 -53.42
CA ARG A 5 4.53 7.38 -52.16
C ARG A 5 4.79 6.40 -51.01
N LYS A 6 4.00 5.32 -50.90
CA LYS A 6 4.24 4.23 -49.95
C LYS A 6 5.60 3.57 -50.18
N GLU A 7 5.99 3.28 -51.42
CA GLU A 7 7.33 2.76 -51.70
C GLU A 7 8.46 3.72 -51.31
N PHE A 8 8.28 5.03 -51.51
CA PHE A 8 9.24 6.04 -51.07
C PHE A 8 9.40 6.06 -49.55
N TYR A 9 8.30 6.13 -48.80
CA TYR A 9 8.33 6.14 -47.34
C TYR A 9 8.79 4.81 -46.74
N TRP A 10 8.51 3.68 -47.41
CA TRP A 10 8.99 2.36 -47.00
C TRP A 10 10.53 2.33 -46.98
N LYS A 11 11.16 2.76 -48.07
CA LYS A 11 12.63 2.85 -48.15
C LYS A 11 13.20 3.79 -47.09
N LEU A 12 12.54 4.91 -46.87
CA LEU A 12 12.98 5.94 -45.94
C LEU A 12 12.98 5.49 -44.47
N TRP A 13 11.97 4.74 -44.03
CA TRP A 13 11.84 4.31 -42.63
C TRP A 13 12.37 2.90 -42.35
N LEU A 14 12.41 2.02 -43.35
CA LEU A 14 12.78 0.60 -43.18
C LEU A 14 14.06 0.22 -43.93
N GLY A 15 14.57 1.08 -44.82
CA GLY A 15 15.86 0.93 -45.48
C GLY A 15 15.77 0.83 -47.00
N ASP A 16 16.77 1.39 -47.68
CA ASP A 16 16.80 1.56 -49.15
C ASP A 16 16.73 0.24 -49.96
N ASN A 17 17.13 -0.87 -49.34
CA ASN A 17 17.17 -2.19 -49.97
C ASN A 17 15.87 -2.98 -49.82
N GLU A 18 14.90 -2.49 -49.04
CA GLU A 18 13.66 -3.21 -48.79
C GLU A 18 12.57 -2.88 -49.84
N ARG A 19 11.88 -3.91 -50.33
CA ARG A 19 10.68 -3.75 -51.17
C ARG A 19 9.44 -3.94 -50.30
N LEU A 20 8.44 -3.08 -50.48
CA LEU A 20 7.15 -3.17 -49.80
C LEU A 20 6.51 -4.55 -50.06
N PRO A 21 6.39 -5.43 -49.04
CA PRO A 21 5.79 -6.75 -49.21
C PRO A 21 4.25 -6.65 -49.27
N LYS A 22 3.60 -7.79 -49.54
CA LYS A 22 2.15 -7.91 -49.30
C LYS A 22 1.95 -8.07 -47.80
N ILE A 23 1.25 -7.12 -47.18
CA ILE A 23 1.03 -7.03 -45.74
C ILE A 23 -0.47 -7.18 -45.47
N ASP A 24 -0.85 -8.06 -44.54
CA ASP A 24 -2.22 -8.14 -44.05
C ASP A 24 -2.45 -7.15 -42.89
N ILE A 25 -3.67 -6.62 -42.80
CA ILE A 25 -4.05 -5.67 -41.76
C ILE A 25 -4.16 -6.33 -40.38
N ARG A 26 -4.27 -7.67 -40.33
CA ARG A 26 -4.36 -8.46 -39.10
C ARG A 26 -3.03 -9.10 -38.69
N ASP A 27 -1.97 -8.90 -39.46
CA ASP A 27 -0.63 -9.40 -39.12
C ASP A 27 -0.06 -8.69 -37.89
N THR A 28 0.81 -9.40 -37.16
CA THR A 28 1.70 -8.79 -36.16
C THR A 28 2.97 -8.30 -36.84
N PHE A 29 3.23 -7.00 -36.76
CA PHE A 29 4.41 -6.37 -37.34
C PHE A 29 5.57 -6.43 -36.37
N VAL A 30 6.70 -6.94 -36.83
CA VAL A 30 7.89 -7.13 -36.01
C VAL A 30 9.00 -6.18 -36.47
N GLY A 31 9.64 -5.51 -35.52
CA GLY A 31 10.83 -4.68 -35.71
C GLY A 31 12.13 -5.47 -35.61
N SER A 32 13.25 -4.89 -36.07
CA SER A 32 14.57 -5.46 -35.82
C SER A 32 14.92 -5.46 -34.33
N GLU A 33 15.81 -6.35 -33.91
CA GLU A 33 16.39 -6.28 -32.56
C GLU A 33 17.26 -5.03 -32.42
N VAL A 34 17.13 -4.35 -31.29
CA VAL A 34 17.86 -3.12 -30.97
C VAL A 34 18.51 -3.28 -29.60
N THR A 35 19.85 -3.20 -29.56
CA THR A 35 20.60 -3.13 -28.30
C THR A 35 20.65 -1.68 -27.80
N ILE A 36 20.19 -1.45 -26.57
CA ILE A 36 20.24 -0.12 -25.95
C ILE A 36 21.67 0.17 -25.51
N THR A 37 22.32 1.14 -26.15
CA THR A 37 23.69 1.55 -25.80
C THR A 37 23.71 2.85 -24.99
N ALA A 38 24.68 2.99 -24.08
CA ALA A 38 24.85 4.22 -23.29
C ALA A 38 24.99 5.47 -24.17
N GLU A 39 25.69 5.33 -25.29
CA GLU A 39 25.90 6.42 -26.23
C GLU A 39 24.61 6.81 -26.96
N ALA A 40 23.77 5.84 -27.35
CA ALA A 40 22.47 6.13 -27.95
C ALA A 40 21.53 6.85 -26.97
N VAL A 41 21.47 6.38 -25.71
CA VAL A 41 20.69 7.03 -24.64
C VAL A 41 21.19 8.45 -24.40
N LYS A 42 22.50 8.65 -24.25
CA LYS A 42 23.11 9.96 -24.06
C LYS A 42 22.77 10.93 -25.19
N ARG A 43 22.89 10.49 -26.45
CA ARG A 43 22.53 11.32 -27.61
C ARG A 43 21.04 11.65 -27.63
N PHE A 44 20.18 10.67 -27.39
CA PHE A 44 18.73 10.87 -27.34
C PHE A 44 18.36 11.91 -26.28
N CYS A 45 18.85 11.73 -25.05
CA CYS A 45 18.65 12.66 -23.94
C CYS A 45 19.16 14.08 -24.27
N ALA A 46 20.31 14.21 -24.95
CA ALA A 46 20.81 15.51 -25.39
C ALA A 46 19.88 16.20 -26.40
N VAL A 47 19.31 15.45 -27.35
CA VAL A 47 18.42 15.98 -28.39
C VAL A 47 17.06 16.42 -27.83
N VAL A 48 16.47 15.62 -26.94
CA VAL A 48 15.18 15.98 -26.29
C VAL A 48 15.37 16.90 -25.08
N GLY A 49 16.62 17.24 -24.75
CA GLY A 49 16.97 18.09 -23.62
C GLY A 49 16.72 17.47 -22.25
N ASN A 50 16.60 16.14 -22.13
CA ASN A 50 16.45 15.45 -20.86
C ASN A 50 17.81 15.29 -20.16
N GLN A 51 17.94 15.87 -18.97
CA GLN A 51 19.20 15.94 -18.22
C GLN A 51 19.16 15.10 -16.93
N GLY A 52 18.19 14.19 -16.82
CA GLY A 52 18.05 13.27 -15.68
C GLY A 52 19.36 12.53 -15.37
N GLU A 53 19.70 12.46 -14.09
CA GLU A 53 20.97 11.85 -13.65
C GLU A 53 20.98 10.33 -13.87
N GLN A 54 19.81 9.68 -13.82
CA GLN A 54 19.62 8.24 -14.05
C GLN A 54 20.03 7.80 -15.46
N PHE A 55 20.10 8.73 -16.41
CA PHE A 55 20.47 8.48 -17.81
C PHE A 55 21.96 8.73 -18.09
N LYS A 56 22.75 9.06 -17.06
CA LYS A 56 24.19 9.39 -17.19
C LYS A 56 25.07 8.29 -16.58
N SER A 57 26.06 7.84 -17.34
CA SER A 57 27.02 6.82 -16.92
C SER A 57 28.05 7.27 -15.88
N ALA A 58 28.13 8.57 -15.56
CA ALA A 58 29.16 9.11 -14.68
C ALA A 58 28.94 8.79 -13.19
N ARG A 59 27.71 8.44 -12.79
CA ARG A 59 27.32 8.26 -11.37
C ARG A 59 26.54 6.99 -11.07
N TYR A 60 26.14 6.24 -12.10
CA TYR A 60 25.34 5.02 -11.95
C TYR A 60 25.96 3.87 -12.73
N GLU A 61 26.16 2.73 -12.07
CA GLU A 61 26.61 1.49 -12.71
C GLU A 61 25.54 0.91 -13.66
N ARG A 62 24.26 1.14 -13.36
CA ARG A 62 23.11 0.77 -14.20
C ARG A 62 22.42 2.02 -14.73
N VAL A 63 22.75 2.38 -15.97
CA VAL A 63 22.17 3.53 -16.66
C VAL A 63 20.80 3.14 -17.22
N GLN A 64 19.77 3.92 -16.90
CA GLN A 64 18.43 3.73 -17.45
C GLN A 64 18.31 4.38 -18.82
N ALA A 65 17.37 3.90 -19.63
CA ALA A 65 16.87 4.61 -20.80
C ALA A 65 15.53 5.27 -20.47
N PRO A 66 15.27 6.51 -20.94
CA PRO A 66 13.97 7.14 -20.74
C PRO A 66 12.86 6.33 -21.42
N MET A 67 11.65 6.37 -20.87
CA MET A 67 10.47 5.71 -21.43
C MET A 67 10.24 6.08 -22.90
N ASP A 68 10.51 7.34 -23.30
CA ASP A 68 10.39 7.80 -24.69
C ASP A 68 11.29 7.01 -25.65
N PHE A 69 12.37 6.40 -25.16
CA PHE A 69 13.28 5.58 -25.98
C PHE A 69 12.57 4.33 -26.55
N ALA A 70 11.43 3.93 -25.98
CA ALA A 70 10.56 2.90 -26.53
C ALA A 70 10.09 3.22 -27.96
N ILE A 71 9.97 4.50 -28.33
CA ILE A 71 9.63 4.84 -29.72
C ILE A 71 10.80 4.53 -30.66
N VAL A 72 12.05 4.67 -30.22
CA VAL A 72 13.24 4.40 -31.02
C VAL A 72 13.36 2.90 -31.30
N THR A 73 13.12 2.07 -30.28
CA THR A 73 13.12 0.61 -30.44
C THR A 73 11.87 0.11 -31.16
N GLY A 74 10.74 0.79 -31.01
CA GLY A 74 9.43 0.42 -31.54
C GLY A 74 9.11 0.93 -32.95
N TRP A 75 9.81 1.96 -33.43
CA TRP A 75 9.40 2.76 -34.60
C TRP A 75 9.09 1.89 -35.83
N GLN A 76 10.00 0.99 -36.19
CA GLN A 76 9.83 0.16 -37.39
C GLN A 76 8.60 -0.75 -37.32
N ALA A 77 8.32 -1.34 -36.16
CA ALA A 77 7.15 -2.20 -35.97
C ALA A 77 5.86 -1.38 -36.10
N ILE A 78 5.81 -0.22 -35.44
CA ILE A 78 4.65 0.68 -35.47
C ILE A 78 4.41 1.22 -36.87
N MET A 79 5.44 1.70 -37.57
CA MET A 79 5.28 2.31 -38.89
C MET A 79 4.90 1.31 -39.99
N LYS A 80 5.21 0.01 -39.86
CA LYS A 80 4.74 -1.02 -40.81
C LYS A 80 3.20 -1.08 -40.89
N SER A 81 2.49 -0.70 -39.83
CA SER A 81 1.02 -0.77 -39.73
C SER A 81 0.25 0.16 -40.67
N ILE A 82 0.89 1.19 -41.21
CA ILE A 82 0.23 2.17 -42.10
C ILE A 82 0.48 1.88 -43.60
N PHE A 83 1.23 0.83 -43.91
CA PHE A 83 1.50 0.40 -45.28
C PHE A 83 0.53 -0.62 -45.92
N PRO A 84 -0.31 -1.39 -45.18
CA PRO A 84 -1.22 -2.34 -45.80
C PRO A 84 -2.04 -1.72 -46.94
N LYS A 85 -2.27 -2.49 -48.01
CA LYS A 85 -3.03 -2.01 -49.18
C LYS A 85 -4.50 -1.74 -48.85
N THR A 86 -5.05 -2.45 -47.87
CA THR A 86 -6.41 -2.28 -47.36
C THR A 86 -6.58 -0.98 -46.58
N VAL A 87 -5.49 -0.40 -46.08
CA VAL A 87 -5.43 0.92 -45.44
C VAL A 87 -4.86 1.91 -46.44
N ASP A 88 -5.64 2.25 -47.46
CA ASP A 88 -5.19 3.19 -48.49
C ASP A 88 -5.33 4.65 -48.05
N GLY A 89 -4.37 5.48 -48.43
CA GLY A 89 -4.30 6.87 -47.98
C GLY A 89 -2.99 7.56 -48.38
N ASP A 90 -3.07 8.88 -48.56
CA ASP A 90 -1.93 9.72 -48.92
C ASP A 90 -1.04 9.97 -47.70
N LEU A 91 0.14 9.32 -47.67
CA LEU A 91 1.12 9.46 -46.58
C LEU A 91 1.62 10.90 -46.39
N LEU A 92 1.59 11.75 -47.42
CA LEU A 92 1.99 13.16 -47.27
C LEU A 92 0.93 13.97 -46.52
N LYS A 93 -0.29 13.44 -46.38
CA LYS A 93 -1.37 14.03 -45.59
C LYS A 93 -1.58 13.33 -44.26
N LEU A 94 -0.68 12.42 -43.88
CA LEU A 94 -0.70 11.72 -42.61
C LEU A 94 -0.45 12.69 -41.46
N VAL A 95 -1.26 12.56 -40.41
CA VAL A 95 -1.11 13.32 -39.17
C VAL A 95 -0.97 12.33 -38.02
N HIS A 96 0.05 12.51 -37.18
CA HIS A 96 0.16 11.79 -35.91
C HIS A 96 -0.77 12.51 -34.92
N LEU A 97 -1.85 11.85 -34.48
CA LEU A 97 -2.86 12.43 -33.60
C LEU A 97 -2.49 12.31 -32.13
N SER A 98 -2.01 11.14 -31.71
CA SER A 98 -1.67 10.88 -30.31
C SER A 98 -0.66 9.77 -30.18
N ASN A 99 0.09 9.81 -29.07
CA ASN A 99 1.01 8.77 -28.67
C ASN A 99 0.90 8.52 -27.16
N GLY A 100 0.94 7.25 -26.77
CA GLY A 100 0.88 6.78 -25.39
C GLY A 100 2.00 5.79 -25.11
N PHE A 101 2.54 5.87 -23.90
CA PHE A 101 3.47 4.89 -23.34
C PHE A 101 2.89 4.38 -22.02
N LYS A 102 2.88 3.06 -21.81
CA LYS A 102 2.44 2.45 -20.56
C LYS A 102 3.41 1.34 -20.17
N MET A 103 3.94 1.41 -18.95
CA MET A 103 4.72 0.31 -18.37
C MET A 103 3.80 -0.90 -18.15
N VAL A 104 4.27 -2.09 -18.52
CA VAL A 104 3.60 -3.33 -18.16
C VAL A 104 3.74 -3.53 -16.64
N GLU A 105 2.69 -4.04 -15.98
CA GLU A 105 2.71 -4.28 -14.52
C GLU A 105 3.90 -5.20 -14.16
N ASP A 106 4.59 -4.86 -13.05
CA ASP A 106 5.83 -5.50 -12.57
C ASP A 106 7.06 -5.42 -13.49
N ALA A 107 6.97 -4.78 -14.66
CA ALA A 107 8.13 -4.59 -15.54
C ALA A 107 9.06 -3.50 -15.02
N THR A 108 10.37 -3.77 -15.03
CA THR A 108 11.38 -2.76 -14.70
C THR A 108 11.67 -1.85 -15.92
N PRO A 109 12.06 -0.59 -15.69
CA PRO A 109 12.46 0.32 -16.76
C PRO A 109 13.54 -0.26 -17.68
N LEU A 110 13.60 0.25 -18.91
CA LEU A 110 14.64 -0.10 -19.88
C LEU A 110 16.02 0.33 -19.38
N LEU A 111 17.01 -0.54 -19.54
CA LEU A 111 18.40 -0.32 -19.12
C LEU A 111 19.35 -0.33 -20.31
N VAL A 112 20.47 0.35 -20.17
CA VAL A 112 21.61 0.18 -21.09
C VAL A 112 22.11 -1.27 -21.01
N GLY A 113 22.27 -1.89 -22.16
CA GLY A 113 22.61 -3.31 -22.31
C GLY A 113 21.42 -4.20 -22.66
N ASP A 114 20.18 -3.72 -22.46
CA ASP A 114 18.98 -4.48 -22.82
C ASP A 114 18.95 -4.70 -24.35
N ILE A 115 18.60 -5.93 -24.75
CA ILE A 115 18.29 -6.27 -26.13
C ILE A 115 16.77 -6.26 -26.27
N CYS A 116 16.28 -5.28 -27.00
CA CYS A 116 14.86 -5.06 -27.18
C CYS A 116 14.40 -5.51 -28.57
N LYS A 117 13.19 -6.03 -28.63
CA LYS A 117 12.47 -6.31 -29.87
C LYS A 117 11.09 -5.66 -29.79
N ALA A 118 10.54 -5.20 -30.91
CA ALA A 118 9.23 -4.59 -30.92
C ALA A 118 8.24 -5.36 -31.78
N GLU A 119 7.01 -5.44 -31.29
CA GLU A 119 5.87 -6.04 -32.00
C GLU A 119 4.70 -5.06 -31.98
N ALA A 120 3.98 -4.92 -33.08
CA ALA A 120 2.85 -4.01 -33.19
C ALA A 120 1.69 -4.65 -33.96
N ARG A 121 0.47 -4.26 -33.61
CA ARG A 121 -0.77 -4.67 -34.28
C ARG A 121 -1.66 -3.45 -34.51
N ILE A 122 -2.45 -3.47 -35.58
CA ILE A 122 -3.48 -2.46 -35.80
C ILE A 122 -4.66 -2.79 -34.88
N ALA A 123 -4.92 -1.89 -33.93
CA ALA A 123 -6.03 -2.01 -33.00
C ALA A 123 -7.34 -1.55 -33.65
N SER A 124 -7.30 -0.47 -34.44
CA SER A 124 -8.49 -0.01 -35.17
C SER A 124 -8.15 0.72 -36.46
N VAL A 125 -9.05 0.61 -37.44
CA VAL A 125 -9.12 1.44 -38.64
C VAL A 125 -10.53 1.94 -38.78
N THR A 126 -10.74 3.25 -38.67
CA THR A 126 -12.07 3.87 -38.70
C THR A 126 -12.10 5.04 -39.68
N ASN A 127 -13.24 5.24 -40.33
CA ASN A 127 -13.46 6.35 -41.26
C ASN A 127 -14.37 7.39 -40.59
N SER A 128 -13.91 8.64 -40.55
CA SER A 128 -14.64 9.80 -40.04
C SER A 128 -14.69 10.92 -41.08
N ASP A 129 -15.32 12.05 -40.74
CA ASP A 129 -15.38 13.23 -41.62
C ASP A 129 -14.01 13.90 -41.86
N SER A 130 -13.08 13.75 -40.91
CA SER A 130 -11.73 14.31 -41.04
C SER A 130 -10.77 13.40 -41.80
N GLY A 131 -11.11 12.11 -41.96
CA GLY A 131 -10.24 11.13 -42.58
C GLY A 131 -10.35 9.72 -42.00
N LYS A 132 -9.38 8.90 -42.41
CA LYS A 132 -9.22 7.51 -41.93
C LYS A 132 -8.22 7.49 -40.78
N THR A 133 -8.67 7.09 -39.61
CA THR A 133 -7.83 6.92 -38.42
C THR A 133 -7.33 5.49 -38.33
N VAL A 134 -6.05 5.31 -38.04
CA VAL A 134 -5.38 4.03 -37.81
C VAL A 134 -4.78 4.08 -36.41
N LYS A 135 -5.32 3.30 -35.48
CA LYS A 135 -4.79 3.14 -34.13
C LYS A 135 -3.94 1.87 -34.08
N VAL A 136 -2.74 2.00 -33.54
CA VAL A 136 -1.73 0.96 -33.47
C VAL A 136 -1.36 0.77 -32.02
N THR A 137 -1.28 -0.48 -31.59
CA THR A 137 -0.79 -0.85 -30.26
C THR A 137 0.37 -1.81 -30.45
N GLY A 138 1.46 -1.57 -29.77
CA GLY A 138 2.64 -2.43 -29.80
C GLY A 138 3.30 -2.56 -28.45
N PHE A 139 4.20 -3.53 -28.35
CA PHE A 139 4.99 -3.80 -27.16
C PHE A 139 6.47 -3.76 -27.51
N VAL A 140 7.26 -3.14 -26.64
CA VAL A 140 8.70 -3.34 -26.56
C VAL A 140 8.95 -4.50 -25.62
N LEU A 141 9.56 -5.57 -26.15
CA LEU A 141 9.89 -6.78 -25.42
C LEU A 141 11.38 -6.80 -25.05
N ARG A 142 11.68 -7.31 -23.86
CA ARG A 142 13.02 -7.67 -23.40
C ARG A 142 13.00 -9.15 -23.00
N ASP A 143 13.93 -9.93 -23.54
CA ASP A 143 13.98 -11.39 -23.34
C ASP A 143 12.63 -12.09 -23.64
N GLY A 144 11.92 -11.61 -24.67
CA GLY A 144 10.60 -12.13 -25.05
C GLY A 144 9.44 -11.73 -24.14
N LYS A 145 9.67 -10.92 -23.10
CA LYS A 145 8.61 -10.42 -22.19
C LYS A 145 8.29 -8.96 -22.48
N PRO A 146 7.01 -8.56 -22.51
CA PRO A 146 6.62 -7.17 -22.77
C PRO A 146 7.03 -6.28 -21.58
N VAL A 147 7.57 -5.09 -21.88
CA VAL A 147 8.04 -4.10 -20.89
C VAL A 147 7.27 -2.80 -20.98
N ILE A 148 7.11 -2.27 -22.19
CA ILE A 148 6.38 -1.03 -22.46
C ILE A 148 5.38 -1.27 -23.58
N GLU A 149 4.13 -0.95 -23.34
CA GLU A 149 3.10 -0.80 -24.37
C GLU A 149 3.20 0.60 -24.98
N VAL A 150 3.20 0.67 -26.32
CA VAL A 150 3.19 1.90 -27.10
C VAL A 150 1.90 1.94 -27.90
N THR A 151 1.11 2.99 -27.74
CA THR A 151 -0.11 3.20 -28.52
C THR A 151 0.02 4.47 -29.35
N SER A 152 -0.10 4.37 -30.67
CA SER A 152 -0.03 5.52 -31.58
C SER A 152 -1.28 5.59 -32.44
N SER A 153 -1.78 6.80 -32.70
CA SER A 153 -2.93 7.03 -33.57
C SER A 153 -2.55 7.94 -34.72
N PHE A 154 -2.79 7.49 -35.94
CA PHE A 154 -2.50 8.23 -37.17
C PHE A 154 -3.78 8.55 -37.93
N LEU A 155 -3.82 9.68 -38.64
CA LEU A 155 -4.94 10.11 -39.46
C LEU A 155 -4.49 10.38 -40.89
N TYR A 156 -5.05 9.64 -41.83
CA TYR A 156 -5.02 10.01 -43.24
C TYR A 156 -6.11 11.03 -43.51
N ARG A 157 -5.75 12.30 -43.74
CA ARG A 157 -6.73 13.34 -44.05
C ARG A 157 -7.35 13.11 -45.42
N GLY A 158 -8.68 13.21 -45.50
CA GLY A 158 -9.43 13.05 -46.75
C GLY A 158 -10.82 12.48 -46.53
N THR A 159 -11.48 12.07 -47.61
CA THR A 159 -12.79 11.41 -47.57
C THR A 159 -12.64 9.94 -47.96
N PHE A 160 -13.15 9.03 -47.13
CA PHE A 160 -13.01 7.59 -47.31
C PHE A 160 -14.37 6.90 -47.15
N THR A 161 -14.68 5.97 -48.06
CA THR A 161 -15.97 5.24 -48.12
C THR A 161 -15.80 3.72 -48.02
N ASP A 162 -14.57 3.24 -47.87
CA ASP A 162 -14.16 1.84 -47.81
C ASP A 162 -14.41 1.18 -46.45
N PHE A 163 -15.65 1.27 -45.94
CA PHE A 163 -16.03 0.71 -44.62
C PHE A 163 -15.81 -0.80 -44.50
N GLN A 164 -15.77 -1.54 -45.61
CA GLN A 164 -15.50 -2.98 -45.62
C GLN A 164 -14.13 -3.35 -45.03
N ASN A 165 -13.16 -2.42 -45.03
CA ASN A 165 -11.82 -2.64 -44.47
C ASN A 165 -11.68 -2.06 -43.04
N THR A 166 -12.74 -1.45 -42.50
CA THR A 166 -12.71 -0.77 -41.20
C THR A 166 -13.17 -1.68 -40.08
N PHE A 167 -12.44 -1.63 -38.98
CA PHE A 167 -12.71 -2.42 -37.79
C PHE A 167 -12.14 -1.74 -36.56
N GLU A 168 -12.58 -2.17 -35.38
CA GLU A 168 -12.04 -1.73 -34.11
C GLU A 168 -12.04 -2.90 -33.13
N ILE A 169 -10.88 -3.16 -32.53
CA ILE A 169 -10.70 -4.13 -31.45
C ILE A 169 -10.45 -3.34 -30.17
N VAL A 170 -11.31 -3.55 -29.17
CA VAL A 170 -11.26 -2.86 -27.88
C VAL A 170 -11.11 -3.91 -26.79
N GLU A 171 -10.03 -3.80 -26.00
CA GLU A 171 -9.98 -4.45 -24.68
C GLU A 171 -10.85 -3.57 -23.76
N GLU A 172 -12.00 -4.10 -23.34
CA GLU A 172 -12.96 -3.34 -22.54
C GLU A 172 -12.48 -3.26 -21.09
N PRO A 173 -12.88 -2.22 -20.33
CA PRO A 173 -12.55 -2.15 -18.91
C PRO A 173 -13.09 -3.37 -18.15
N GLU A 174 -12.41 -3.73 -17.07
CA GLU A 174 -12.88 -4.80 -16.20
C GLU A 174 -14.16 -4.34 -15.48
N TYR A 175 -15.27 -5.06 -15.64
CA TYR A 175 -16.53 -4.73 -15.00
C TYR A 175 -16.79 -5.62 -13.79
N VAL A 176 -17.05 -5.03 -12.63
CA VAL A 176 -17.45 -5.72 -11.40
C VAL A 176 -18.96 -5.70 -11.27
N VAL A 177 -19.60 -6.87 -11.37
CA VAL A 177 -21.05 -7.04 -11.24
C VAL A 177 -21.34 -7.79 -9.94
N LYS A 178 -22.10 -7.16 -9.04
CA LYS A 178 -22.56 -7.77 -7.78
C LYS A 178 -23.93 -8.42 -8.00
N ILE A 179 -23.99 -9.74 -7.85
CA ILE A 179 -25.24 -10.50 -7.99
C ILE A 179 -25.94 -10.49 -6.64
N GLY A 180 -26.97 -9.65 -6.47
CA GLY A 180 -27.60 -9.42 -5.16
C GLY A 180 -28.74 -10.37 -4.82
N SER A 181 -29.43 -10.89 -5.84
CA SER A 181 -30.68 -11.64 -5.69
C SER A 181 -30.78 -12.83 -6.63
N ALA A 182 -31.70 -13.75 -6.33
CA ALA A 182 -32.01 -14.87 -7.23
C ALA A 182 -32.56 -14.40 -8.60
N VAL A 183 -33.15 -13.20 -8.65
CA VAL A 183 -33.58 -12.57 -9.90
C VAL A 183 -32.38 -12.18 -10.75
N ASP A 184 -31.33 -11.62 -10.14
CA ASP A 184 -30.11 -11.25 -10.86
C ASP A 184 -29.41 -12.48 -11.45
N VAL A 185 -29.36 -13.58 -10.69
CA VAL A 185 -28.89 -14.89 -11.18
C VAL A 185 -29.68 -15.32 -12.40
N GLY A 186 -31.02 -15.28 -12.32
CA GLY A 186 -31.90 -15.66 -13.43
C GLY A 186 -31.71 -14.79 -14.67
N VAL A 187 -31.56 -13.46 -14.50
CA VAL A 187 -31.35 -12.50 -15.59
C VAL A 187 -30.01 -12.71 -16.29
N LEU A 188 -28.93 -12.98 -15.54
CA LEU A 188 -27.61 -13.23 -16.12
C LEU A 188 -27.56 -14.60 -16.82
N SER A 189 -28.11 -15.63 -16.18
CA SER A 189 -28.16 -16.99 -16.73
C SER A 189 -29.07 -17.09 -17.97
N SER A 190 -30.00 -16.15 -18.16
CA SER A 190 -30.84 -16.10 -19.37
C SER A 190 -30.15 -15.43 -20.57
N LYS A 191 -28.91 -14.94 -20.42
CA LYS A 191 -28.19 -14.28 -21.52
C LYS A 191 -27.51 -15.35 -22.37
N GLU A 192 -27.87 -15.41 -23.64
CA GLU A 192 -27.27 -16.34 -24.62
C GLU A 192 -25.75 -16.21 -24.74
N TRP A 193 -25.20 -15.06 -24.35
CA TRP A 193 -23.77 -14.79 -24.40
C TRP A 193 -22.98 -15.18 -23.14
N PHE A 194 -23.66 -15.62 -22.08
CA PHE A 194 -23.05 -15.97 -20.80
C PHE A 194 -23.20 -17.46 -20.53
N GLU A 195 -22.07 -18.15 -20.36
CA GLU A 195 -22.01 -19.57 -20.04
C GLU A 195 -21.26 -19.78 -18.73
N TRP A 196 -21.88 -20.44 -17.76
CA TRP A 196 -21.26 -20.77 -16.48
C TRP A 196 -20.42 -22.03 -16.62
N ASP A 197 -19.13 -21.96 -16.32
CA ASP A 197 -18.17 -23.05 -16.55
C ASP A 197 -18.06 -24.01 -15.33
N ASN A 198 -18.58 -23.62 -14.15
CA ASN A 198 -18.39 -24.37 -12.91
C ASN A 198 -19.64 -25.17 -12.50
N ASP A 199 -19.83 -26.35 -13.09
CA ASP A 199 -20.97 -27.24 -12.80
C ASP A 199 -21.03 -27.73 -11.33
N SER A 200 -19.91 -27.66 -10.60
CA SER A 200 -19.83 -28.14 -9.21
C SER A 200 -20.35 -27.12 -8.19
N GLU A 201 -20.34 -25.83 -8.53
CA GLU A 201 -20.79 -24.74 -7.68
C GLU A 201 -21.68 -23.80 -8.51
N PRO A 202 -23.02 -23.82 -8.32
CA PRO A 202 -23.93 -22.97 -9.08
C PRO A 202 -23.74 -21.49 -8.70
N LEU A 203 -24.10 -20.59 -9.61
CA LEU A 203 -24.08 -19.16 -9.34
C LEU A 203 -25.14 -18.79 -8.28
N GLU A 204 -24.69 -18.41 -7.08
CA GLU A 204 -25.56 -18.01 -5.97
C GLU A 204 -25.65 -16.48 -5.77
N PRO A 205 -26.76 -15.96 -5.18
CA PRO A 205 -26.83 -14.58 -4.71
C PRO A 205 -25.72 -14.25 -3.69
N GLY A 206 -25.17 -13.05 -3.78
CA GLY A 206 -24.01 -12.58 -3.02
C GLY A 206 -22.69 -12.68 -3.79
N THR A 207 -22.66 -13.41 -4.91
CA THR A 207 -21.47 -13.56 -5.75
C THR A 207 -21.10 -12.25 -6.44
N THR A 208 -19.81 -11.91 -6.45
CA THR A 208 -19.28 -10.77 -7.21
C THR A 208 -18.46 -11.29 -8.38
N LEU A 209 -18.88 -10.98 -9.60
CA LEU A 209 -18.24 -11.40 -10.84
C LEU A 209 -17.42 -10.25 -11.42
N ILE A 210 -16.21 -10.54 -11.89
CA ILE A 210 -15.34 -9.62 -12.61
C ILE A 210 -15.29 -10.05 -14.06
N PHE A 211 -15.84 -9.25 -14.96
CA PHE A 211 -15.88 -9.52 -16.38
C PHE A 211 -14.67 -8.89 -17.06
N LYS A 212 -13.88 -9.72 -17.75
CA LYS A 212 -12.82 -9.26 -18.66
C LYS A 212 -13.22 -9.67 -20.07
N VAL A 213 -13.59 -8.68 -20.88
CA VAL A 213 -14.13 -8.90 -22.22
C VAL A 213 -13.43 -8.01 -23.23
N LYS A 214 -13.41 -8.49 -24.46
CA LYS A 214 -12.83 -7.81 -25.61
C LYS A 214 -13.89 -7.77 -26.71
N SER A 215 -14.07 -6.60 -27.30
CA SER A 215 -15.03 -6.38 -28.37
C SER A 215 -14.33 -6.20 -29.70
N GLU A 216 -14.87 -6.82 -30.75
CA GLU A 216 -14.52 -6.54 -32.14
C GLU A 216 -15.74 -5.95 -32.87
N TYR A 217 -15.55 -4.74 -33.41
CA TYR A 217 -16.52 -4.03 -34.23
C TYR A 217 -16.04 -4.04 -35.68
N LYS A 218 -16.92 -4.38 -36.62
CA LYS A 218 -16.70 -4.15 -38.06
C LYS A 218 -17.76 -3.18 -38.56
N TYR A 219 -17.39 -2.19 -39.37
CA TYR A 219 -18.33 -1.14 -39.75
C TYR A 219 -18.97 -1.40 -41.11
N LYS A 220 -20.25 -1.03 -41.21
CA LYS A 220 -20.99 -0.94 -42.48
C LYS A 220 -21.06 0.51 -42.97
N ALA A 221 -21.17 1.45 -42.02
CA ALA A 221 -21.15 2.89 -42.23
C ALA A 221 -20.73 3.58 -40.91
N LYS A 222 -20.66 4.92 -40.90
CA LYS A 222 -20.17 5.72 -39.77
C LYS A 222 -20.76 5.36 -38.39
N ALA A 223 -22.04 4.99 -38.33
CA ALA A 223 -22.76 4.75 -37.07
C ALA A 223 -23.42 3.35 -37.00
N THR A 224 -23.08 2.44 -37.91
CA THR A 224 -23.70 1.11 -37.97
C THR A 224 -22.66 0.04 -38.22
N TYR A 225 -22.77 -1.07 -37.50
CA TYR A 225 -21.81 -2.16 -37.57
C TYR A 225 -22.29 -3.23 -38.55
N SER A 226 -21.37 -3.75 -39.37
CA SER A 226 -21.61 -4.96 -40.16
C SER A 226 -21.63 -6.19 -39.26
N SER A 227 -20.77 -6.23 -38.24
CA SER A 227 -20.79 -7.25 -37.19
C SER A 227 -20.24 -6.70 -35.88
N VAL A 228 -20.71 -7.24 -34.76
CA VAL A 228 -20.14 -7.04 -33.42
C VAL A 228 -19.90 -8.40 -32.81
N ALA A 229 -18.68 -8.65 -32.36
CA ALA A 229 -18.31 -9.84 -31.61
C ALA A 229 -17.75 -9.43 -30.24
N VAL A 230 -18.07 -10.19 -29.20
CA VAL A 230 -17.53 -10.00 -27.86
C VAL A 230 -17.07 -11.35 -27.34
N GLU A 231 -15.82 -11.41 -26.91
CA GLU A 231 -15.20 -12.60 -26.34
C GLU A 231 -14.60 -12.27 -24.97
N GLY A 232 -14.65 -13.20 -24.03
CA GLY A 232 -14.07 -12.97 -22.73
C GLY A 232 -14.46 -13.99 -21.69
N SER A 233 -14.30 -13.63 -20.43
CA SER A 233 -14.58 -14.52 -19.30
C SER A 233 -14.99 -13.73 -18.06
N ALA A 234 -15.76 -14.38 -17.20
CA ALA A 234 -16.07 -13.88 -15.87
C ALA A 234 -15.25 -14.63 -14.83
N TYR A 235 -14.77 -13.88 -13.83
CA TYR A 235 -13.90 -14.36 -12.77
C TYR A 235 -14.54 -14.09 -11.41
N ILE A 236 -14.25 -14.95 -10.44
CA ILE A 236 -14.47 -14.69 -9.02
C ILE A 236 -13.11 -14.50 -8.37
N ARG A 237 -13.03 -13.55 -7.43
CA ARG A 237 -11.90 -13.51 -6.51
C ARG A 237 -12.06 -14.62 -5.49
N ASN A 238 -11.17 -15.60 -5.52
CA ASN A 238 -11.10 -16.58 -4.45
C ASN A 238 -10.71 -15.90 -3.13
N GLN A 239 -10.67 -16.67 -2.06
CA GLN A 239 -10.35 -16.16 -0.72
C GLN A 239 -8.91 -15.61 -0.61
N LEU A 240 -8.01 -16.01 -1.53
CA LEU A 240 -6.64 -15.49 -1.68
C LEU A 240 -6.56 -14.23 -2.57
N LYS A 241 -7.71 -13.74 -3.05
CA LYS A 241 -7.88 -12.63 -4.01
C LYS A 241 -7.33 -12.90 -5.41
N GLU A 242 -7.04 -14.15 -5.73
CA GLU A 242 -6.69 -14.57 -7.08
C GLU A 242 -7.95 -14.66 -7.94
N LEU A 243 -7.82 -14.32 -9.22
CA LEU A 243 -8.90 -14.39 -10.18
C LEU A 243 -9.04 -15.82 -10.69
N VAL A 244 -10.14 -16.48 -10.31
CA VAL A 244 -10.50 -17.81 -10.80
C VAL A 244 -11.56 -17.64 -11.87
N LYS A 245 -11.30 -18.17 -13.08
CA LYS A 245 -12.29 -18.17 -14.16
C LYS A 245 -13.45 -19.08 -13.78
N VAL A 246 -14.68 -18.56 -13.90
CA VAL A 246 -15.90 -19.31 -13.56
C VAL A 246 -16.96 -19.27 -14.66
N ALA A 247 -16.80 -18.41 -15.66
CA ALA A 247 -17.75 -18.30 -16.77
C ALA A 247 -17.04 -17.86 -18.06
N THR A 248 -17.63 -18.24 -19.20
CA THR A 248 -17.22 -17.81 -20.53
C THR A 248 -18.22 -16.78 -21.08
N VAL A 249 -17.70 -15.75 -21.76
CA VAL A 249 -18.50 -14.76 -22.47
C VAL A 249 -18.23 -14.89 -23.96
N SER A 250 -19.27 -15.15 -24.74
CA SER A 250 -19.18 -15.24 -26.20
C SER A 250 -20.44 -14.70 -26.85
N TYR A 251 -20.30 -13.67 -27.65
CA TYR A 251 -21.40 -13.06 -28.40
C TYR A 251 -20.96 -12.72 -29.80
N SER A 252 -21.82 -12.98 -30.79
CA SER A 252 -21.59 -12.53 -32.16
C SER A 252 -22.93 -12.22 -32.82
N ILE A 253 -23.01 -11.05 -33.46
CA ILE A 253 -24.18 -10.64 -34.21
C ILE A 253 -23.78 -9.86 -35.47
N ASP A 254 -24.50 -10.12 -36.55
CA ASP A 254 -24.41 -9.33 -37.78
C ASP A 254 -25.40 -8.16 -37.75
N HIS A 255 -25.08 -7.08 -38.45
CA HIS A 255 -25.95 -5.90 -38.61
C HIS A 255 -26.36 -5.25 -37.28
N ALA A 256 -25.38 -5.00 -36.41
CA ALA A 256 -25.62 -4.44 -35.08
C ALA A 256 -25.71 -2.90 -35.08
N HIS A 257 -26.52 -2.38 -34.16
CA HIS A 257 -26.55 -0.97 -33.80
C HIS A 257 -25.78 -0.66 -32.49
N GLY A 258 -25.28 -1.69 -31.81
CA GLY A 258 -24.53 -1.54 -30.56
C GLY A 258 -24.11 -2.86 -29.96
N ASN A 259 -23.45 -2.78 -28.79
CA ASN A 259 -22.93 -3.93 -28.05
C ASN A 259 -23.84 -4.24 -26.83
N PRO A 260 -24.66 -5.32 -26.88
CA PRO A 260 -25.58 -5.65 -25.80
C PRO A 260 -24.88 -6.20 -24.54
N VAL A 261 -23.70 -6.84 -24.69
CA VAL A 261 -22.90 -7.32 -23.56
C VAL A 261 -22.41 -6.13 -22.74
N LEU A 262 -21.76 -5.16 -23.39
CA LEU A 262 -21.34 -3.92 -22.73
C LEU A 262 -22.51 -3.12 -22.17
N SER A 263 -23.64 -3.08 -22.89
CA SER A 263 -24.84 -2.39 -22.38
C SER A 263 -25.37 -3.02 -21.10
N TYR A 264 -25.21 -4.34 -20.93
CA TYR A 264 -25.54 -5.01 -19.67
C TYR A 264 -24.51 -4.69 -18.60
N LEU A 265 -23.22 -4.89 -18.88
CA LEU A 265 -22.13 -4.68 -17.91
C LEU A 265 -22.08 -3.24 -17.39
N SER A 266 -22.27 -2.25 -18.25
CA SER A 266 -22.31 -0.82 -17.87
C SER A 266 -23.52 -0.43 -17.01
N ARG A 267 -24.65 -1.16 -17.12
CA ARG A 267 -25.86 -0.88 -16.33
C ARG A 267 -25.87 -1.60 -14.99
N HIS A 268 -25.26 -2.79 -14.93
CA HIS A 268 -25.34 -3.67 -13.77
C HIS A 268 -24.01 -3.82 -13.02
N GLY A 269 -22.90 -3.31 -13.58
CA GLY A 269 -21.58 -3.35 -12.99
C GLY A 269 -20.93 -1.98 -12.89
N GLU A 270 -19.85 -1.95 -12.13
CA GLU A 270 -18.96 -0.81 -11.94
C GLU A 270 -17.63 -1.11 -12.62
N VAL A 271 -16.99 -0.11 -13.23
CA VAL A 271 -15.67 -0.29 -13.84
C VAL A 271 -14.62 -0.39 -12.73
N GLN A 272 -13.80 -1.43 -12.77
CA GLN A 272 -12.70 -1.63 -11.84
C GLN A 272 -11.49 -0.77 -12.24
N GLY A 273 -10.94 -0.02 -11.28
CA GLY A 273 -9.75 0.80 -11.51
C GLY A 273 -10.04 2.12 -12.21
N ASP A 274 -11.29 2.60 -12.16
CA ASP A 274 -11.60 3.94 -12.65
C ASP A 274 -10.81 4.99 -11.83
N VAL A 275 -10.41 6.06 -12.51
CA VAL A 275 -9.62 7.12 -11.90
C VAL A 275 -10.52 7.90 -10.95
N GLU A 276 -10.38 7.66 -9.65
CA GLU A 276 -11.06 8.44 -8.63
C GLU A 276 -10.62 9.90 -8.72
N LYS A 277 -11.53 10.76 -9.17
CA LYS A 277 -11.26 12.18 -9.31
C LYS A 277 -11.16 12.80 -7.93
N LEU A 278 -10.10 13.60 -7.73
CA LEU A 278 -9.96 14.39 -6.53
C LEU A 278 -11.06 15.44 -6.44
N ASP A 279 -11.59 15.63 -5.23
CA ASP A 279 -12.59 16.66 -4.94
C ASP A 279 -12.11 18.05 -5.38
N GLY A 280 -13.02 18.87 -5.91
CA GLY A 280 -12.76 20.29 -6.19
C GLY A 280 -12.04 20.60 -7.52
N ASN A 281 -12.31 19.84 -8.60
CA ASN A 281 -11.70 20.00 -9.94
C ASN A 281 -10.19 19.72 -10.01
N GLY A 282 -9.65 18.99 -9.03
CA GLY A 282 -8.22 18.67 -8.94
C GLY A 282 -7.36 19.78 -8.33
N TYR A 283 -6.06 19.50 -8.19
CA TYR A 283 -5.08 20.45 -7.65
C TYR A 283 -4.09 20.89 -8.72
N THR A 284 -3.82 22.20 -8.80
CA THR A 284 -2.72 22.71 -9.61
C THR A 284 -1.41 22.53 -8.85
N LEU A 285 -0.54 21.66 -9.36
CA LEU A 285 0.77 21.37 -8.75
C LEU A 285 1.75 22.56 -8.82
N THR A 286 1.54 23.50 -9.74
CA THR A 286 2.37 24.70 -9.90
C THR A 286 1.58 25.98 -9.77
N SER A 287 2.10 26.96 -9.01
CA SER A 287 1.57 28.32 -9.05
C SER A 287 1.82 28.93 -10.43
N SER A 288 0.92 29.80 -10.89
CA SER A 288 0.99 30.52 -12.18
C SER A 288 2.29 31.31 -12.43
N SER A 289 3.16 31.43 -11.43
CA SER A 289 4.47 32.07 -11.49
C SER A 289 5.62 31.19 -12.00
N VAL A 290 5.47 29.86 -12.04
CA VAL A 290 6.49 28.93 -12.55
C VAL A 290 5.99 28.32 -13.87
N SER A 291 6.12 29.06 -14.97
CA SER A 291 5.94 28.50 -16.31
C SER A 291 7.25 27.83 -16.74
N SER A 292 7.18 26.56 -17.12
CA SER A 292 8.31 25.90 -17.80
C SER A 292 8.19 26.16 -19.29
N SER A 293 9.13 26.92 -19.84
CA SER A 293 9.22 27.15 -21.28
C SER A 293 10.11 26.08 -21.93
N PHE A 294 9.62 25.54 -23.05
CA PHE A 294 10.38 24.64 -23.90
C PHE A 294 10.62 25.34 -25.24
N ILE A 295 11.86 25.30 -25.71
CA ILE A 295 12.24 25.90 -27.00
C ILE A 295 12.43 24.76 -27.98
N ALA A 296 11.60 24.74 -29.03
CA ALA A 296 11.76 23.80 -30.14
C ALA A 296 13.14 23.99 -30.80
N PRO A 297 13.78 22.91 -31.28
CA PRO A 297 15.11 23.01 -31.85
C PRO A 297 15.06 23.78 -33.17
N ALA A 298 16.14 24.51 -33.49
CA ALA A 298 16.25 25.24 -34.74
C ALA A 298 16.28 24.32 -35.99
N THR A 299 16.58 23.03 -35.80
CA THR A 299 16.54 21.99 -36.84
C THR A 299 16.06 20.68 -36.26
N ASN A 300 15.28 19.93 -37.04
CA ASN A 300 14.74 18.62 -36.66
C ASN A 300 15.66 17.44 -37.07
N GLU A 301 16.78 17.71 -37.76
CA GLU A 301 17.72 16.67 -38.18
C GLU A 301 18.26 15.81 -37.03
N PRO A 302 18.68 16.40 -35.87
CA PRO A 302 19.23 15.59 -34.78
C PRO A 302 18.20 14.59 -34.24
N TYR A 303 16.94 14.99 -34.16
CA TYR A 303 15.86 14.10 -33.74
C TYR A 303 15.60 13.01 -34.78
N SER A 304 15.50 13.37 -36.06
CA SER A 304 15.33 12.40 -37.16
C SER A 304 16.39 11.30 -37.14
N LYS A 305 17.66 11.68 -36.90
CA LYS A 305 18.81 10.75 -36.87
C LYS A 305 18.77 9.78 -35.69
N ILE A 306 18.26 10.20 -34.52
CA ILE A 306 18.23 9.34 -33.33
C ILE A 306 16.93 8.54 -33.20
N SER A 307 15.81 9.06 -33.69
CA SER A 307 14.51 8.36 -33.66
C SER A 307 14.30 7.40 -34.82
N GLY A 308 14.98 7.63 -35.95
CA GLY A 308 14.69 6.94 -37.21
C GLY A 308 13.49 7.52 -37.97
N ASP A 309 12.85 8.57 -37.45
CA ASP A 309 11.79 9.27 -38.17
C ASP A 309 12.37 10.29 -39.15
N PHE A 310 12.68 9.81 -40.34
CA PHE A 310 13.18 10.60 -41.46
C PHE A 310 12.08 11.26 -42.30
N ASN A 311 10.84 11.38 -41.80
CA ASN A 311 9.75 11.99 -42.58
C ASN A 311 10.16 13.37 -43.13
N PRO A 312 10.18 13.58 -44.47
CA PRO A 312 10.81 14.76 -45.05
C PRO A 312 10.13 16.08 -44.68
N ILE A 313 8.87 16.04 -44.26
CA ILE A 313 8.13 17.24 -43.82
C ILE A 313 8.80 17.98 -42.66
N HIS A 314 9.66 17.29 -41.88
CA HIS A 314 10.35 17.88 -40.74
C HIS A 314 11.70 18.53 -41.09
N ILE A 315 12.30 18.19 -42.24
CA ILE A 315 13.68 18.58 -42.57
C ILE A 315 13.82 19.22 -43.95
N ASN A 316 12.87 18.96 -44.87
CA ASN A 316 12.92 19.44 -46.23
C ASN A 316 11.78 20.44 -46.51
N PRO A 317 12.08 21.72 -46.77
CA PRO A 317 11.07 22.74 -46.97
C PRO A 317 10.18 22.47 -48.19
N TYR A 318 10.70 21.82 -49.24
CA TYR A 318 9.89 21.50 -50.43
C TYR A 318 8.84 20.43 -50.14
N PHE A 319 9.16 19.42 -49.32
CA PHE A 319 8.18 18.41 -48.90
C PHE A 319 7.13 19.00 -47.96
N SER A 320 7.55 19.88 -47.06
CA SER A 320 6.65 20.64 -46.19
C SER A 320 5.66 21.48 -47.01
N ASP A 321 6.17 22.26 -47.97
CA ASP A 321 5.37 23.09 -48.88
C ASP A 321 4.43 22.23 -49.74
N TYR A 322 4.94 21.11 -50.27
CA TYR A 322 4.13 20.15 -51.02
C TYR A 322 2.99 19.54 -50.18
N ALA A 323 3.20 19.35 -48.89
CA ALA A 323 2.19 18.89 -47.93
C ALA A 323 1.26 20.02 -47.43
N ALA A 324 1.43 21.25 -47.94
CA ALA A 324 0.74 22.47 -47.52
C ALA A 324 0.85 22.73 -46.00
N LEU A 325 2.04 22.50 -45.46
CA LEU A 325 2.40 22.80 -44.07
C LEU A 325 3.07 24.19 -43.99
N PRO A 326 2.96 24.88 -42.84
CA PRO A 326 3.39 26.28 -42.74
C PRO A 326 4.94 26.44 -42.79
N GLY A 327 5.65 25.35 -42.52
CA GLY A 327 7.11 25.22 -42.64
C GLY A 327 7.53 23.84 -42.14
N THR A 328 8.84 23.61 -42.02
CA THR A 328 9.37 22.36 -41.46
C THR A 328 9.00 22.23 -39.98
N ILE A 329 7.86 21.59 -39.70
CA ILE A 329 7.29 21.48 -38.35
C ILE A 329 8.14 20.58 -37.46
N THR A 330 8.16 20.86 -36.16
CA THR A 330 8.84 20.03 -35.16
C THR A 330 8.17 18.64 -35.07
N HIS A 331 8.95 17.58 -34.87
CA HIS A 331 8.39 16.25 -34.61
C HIS A 331 7.48 16.26 -33.38
N GLY A 332 6.25 15.77 -33.51
CA GLY A 332 5.34 15.63 -32.36
C GLY A 332 5.96 14.78 -31.24
N MET A 333 6.72 13.74 -31.61
CA MET A 333 7.42 12.88 -30.66
C MET A 333 8.57 13.58 -29.91
N TRP A 334 9.21 14.60 -30.51
CA TRP A 334 10.15 15.45 -29.78
C TRP A 334 9.40 16.28 -28.73
N SER A 335 8.28 16.89 -29.11
CA SER A 335 7.44 17.66 -28.18
C SER A 335 6.95 16.77 -27.03
N SER A 336 6.48 15.54 -27.32
CA SER A 336 6.10 14.55 -26.32
C SER A 336 7.22 14.29 -25.30
N ALA A 337 8.44 14.03 -25.76
CA ALA A 337 9.56 13.75 -24.86
C ALA A 337 9.97 14.99 -24.04
N ALA A 338 9.97 16.18 -24.67
CA ALA A 338 10.28 17.44 -24.00
C ALA A 338 9.29 17.73 -22.86
N THR A 339 8.02 17.37 -23.04
CA THR A 339 6.95 17.64 -22.09
C THR A 339 6.83 16.55 -21.03
N ARG A 340 7.13 15.29 -21.37
CA ARG A 340 7.26 14.21 -20.37
C ARG A 340 8.37 14.49 -19.36
N LYS A 341 9.49 15.08 -19.81
CA LYS A 341 10.56 15.55 -18.94
C LYS A 341 10.04 16.47 -17.82
N TYR A 342 9.04 17.30 -18.09
CA TYR A 342 8.43 18.13 -17.06
C TYR A 342 7.75 17.29 -15.98
N VAL A 343 6.97 16.28 -16.39
CA VAL A 343 6.32 15.32 -15.50
C VAL A 343 7.36 14.60 -14.64
N GLU A 344 8.45 14.13 -15.23
CA GLU A 344 9.54 13.48 -14.50
C GLU A 344 10.15 14.38 -13.42
N ASN A 345 10.48 15.63 -13.77
CA ASN A 345 11.21 16.51 -12.86
C ASN A 345 10.32 17.10 -11.78
N VAL A 346 9.11 17.54 -12.15
CA VAL A 346 8.22 18.27 -11.23
C VAL A 346 7.28 17.33 -10.47
N VAL A 347 6.64 16.38 -11.18
CA VAL A 347 5.62 15.51 -10.59
C VAL A 347 6.27 14.29 -9.94
N ALA A 348 7.17 13.63 -10.68
CA ALA A 348 7.89 12.47 -10.17
C ALA A 348 9.12 12.85 -9.31
N GLN A 349 9.40 14.14 -9.12
CA GLN A 349 10.48 14.66 -8.28
C GLN A 349 11.87 14.15 -8.70
N GLY A 350 12.11 14.09 -10.01
CA GLY A 350 13.37 13.61 -10.58
C GLY A 350 13.56 12.11 -10.48
N ARG A 351 12.50 11.33 -10.27
CA ARG A 351 12.49 9.86 -10.25
C ARG A 351 11.72 9.31 -11.45
N PRO A 352 12.37 9.15 -12.62
CA PRO A 352 11.69 8.79 -13.87
C PRO A 352 10.97 7.44 -13.79
N GLU A 353 11.44 6.51 -12.95
CA GLU A 353 10.82 5.20 -12.72
C GLU A 353 9.41 5.28 -12.12
N ARG A 354 9.02 6.43 -11.55
CA ARG A 354 7.65 6.63 -11.04
C ARG A 354 6.66 6.97 -12.15
N VAL A 355 7.09 7.41 -13.33
CA VAL A 355 6.17 7.69 -14.44
C VAL A 355 5.80 6.36 -15.09
N LEU A 356 4.59 5.86 -14.82
CA LEU A 356 4.11 4.55 -15.27
C LEU A 356 3.39 4.64 -16.60
N GLN A 357 2.66 5.73 -16.85
CA GLN A 357 1.95 5.97 -18.11
C GLN A 357 2.10 7.42 -18.53
N TYR A 358 2.16 7.67 -19.84
CA TYR A 358 2.19 9.00 -20.42
C TYR A 358 1.50 9.01 -21.79
N ASP A 359 0.39 9.72 -21.89
CA ASP A 359 -0.41 9.87 -23.11
C ASP A 359 -0.46 11.32 -23.54
N VAL A 360 -0.26 11.56 -24.83
CA VAL A 360 -0.33 12.90 -25.42
C VAL A 360 -1.18 12.89 -26.68
N SER A 361 -1.93 13.97 -26.86
CA SER A 361 -2.63 14.32 -28.09
C SER A 361 -1.99 15.57 -28.69
N PHE A 362 -1.67 15.51 -29.97
CA PHE A 362 -1.09 16.61 -30.74
C PHE A 362 -2.23 17.47 -31.31
N VAL A 363 -2.50 18.61 -30.65
CA VAL A 363 -3.64 19.48 -30.94
C VAL A 363 -3.30 20.53 -32.00
N GLY A 364 -2.06 20.99 -32.02
CA GLY A 364 -1.56 22.00 -32.94
C GLY A 364 -0.15 21.69 -33.43
N MET A 365 0.22 22.30 -34.54
CA MET A 365 1.58 22.18 -35.09
C MET A 365 2.50 23.19 -34.42
N VAL A 366 3.72 22.75 -34.08
CA VAL A 366 4.74 23.63 -33.52
C VAL A 366 5.75 23.95 -34.62
N GLU A 367 5.61 25.15 -35.19
CA GLU A 367 6.75 25.83 -35.81
C GLU A 367 7.73 26.23 -34.70
N THR A 368 8.98 26.47 -35.04
CA THR A 368 10.10 26.67 -34.10
C THR A 368 9.88 27.70 -32.98
N SER A 369 8.80 28.48 -32.99
CA SER A 369 8.21 29.11 -31.81
C SER A 369 6.68 29.27 -31.95
N ASN A 370 5.91 28.87 -30.92
CA ASN A 370 4.52 29.28 -30.76
C ASN A 370 4.41 30.16 -29.52
N GLN A 371 4.34 31.48 -29.70
CA GLN A 371 4.10 32.46 -28.61
C GLN A 371 2.66 32.98 -28.62
N ARG A 372 1.75 32.37 -29.41
CA ARG A 372 0.40 32.88 -29.65
C ARG A 372 -0.62 32.43 -28.60
N GLY A 373 -0.20 31.66 -27.59
CA GLY A 373 -1.09 31.15 -26.55
C GLY A 373 -2.06 30.08 -27.05
N GLU A 374 -1.72 29.42 -28.17
CA GLU A 374 -2.54 28.40 -28.80
C GLU A 374 -2.12 27.02 -28.27
N ARG A 375 -3.11 26.20 -27.92
CA ARG A 375 -2.82 24.85 -27.39
C ARG A 375 -2.19 23.97 -28.46
N VAL A 376 -0.98 23.49 -28.21
CA VAL A 376 -0.24 22.61 -29.14
C VAL A 376 -0.24 21.14 -28.74
N LEU A 377 -0.26 20.88 -27.43
CA LEU A 377 -0.24 19.53 -26.86
C LEU A 377 -1.14 19.49 -25.63
N SER A 378 -1.88 18.40 -25.50
CA SER A 378 -2.57 18.03 -24.28
C SER A 378 -2.23 16.61 -23.90
N GLY A 379 -2.01 16.32 -22.62
CA GLY A 379 -1.67 14.96 -22.22
C GLY A 379 -2.05 14.63 -20.79
N THR A 380 -2.03 13.34 -20.49
CA THR A 380 -2.22 12.73 -19.17
C THR A 380 -1.00 11.91 -18.81
N ALA A 381 -0.70 11.81 -17.52
CA ALA A 381 0.34 10.92 -17.02
C ALA A 381 -0.20 10.12 -15.84
N GLU A 382 0.33 8.92 -15.62
CA GLU A 382 0.16 8.16 -14.39
C GLU A 382 1.51 8.12 -13.67
N VAL A 383 1.57 8.65 -12.44
CA VAL A 383 2.81 8.75 -11.67
C VAL A 383 2.66 8.08 -10.32
N ALA A 384 3.40 6.99 -10.09
CA ALA A 384 3.43 6.25 -8.83
C ALA A 384 3.71 7.18 -7.63
N GLN A 385 3.15 6.86 -6.46
CA GLN A 385 3.47 7.56 -5.21
C GLN A 385 4.97 7.49 -4.87
N ALA A 386 5.40 8.41 -4.01
CA ALA A 386 6.65 8.19 -3.32
C ALA A 386 6.50 6.94 -2.42
N PRO A 387 7.56 6.13 -2.26
CA PRO A 387 7.50 4.95 -1.39
C PRO A 387 6.94 5.32 -0.01
N THR A 388 5.82 4.69 0.35
CA THR A 388 5.06 5.02 1.55
C THR A 388 5.06 3.84 2.52
N ALA A 389 5.20 4.13 3.81
CA ALA A 389 5.05 3.16 4.88
C ALA A 389 3.85 3.53 5.75
N TYR A 390 2.95 2.57 6.01
CA TYR A 390 1.79 2.77 6.87
C TYR A 390 2.06 2.27 8.28
N VAL A 391 1.93 3.16 9.26
CA VAL A 391 2.14 2.84 10.69
C VAL A 391 0.85 3.02 11.47
N PHE A 392 0.44 1.97 12.18
CA PHE A 392 -0.81 1.94 12.95
C PHE A 392 -0.54 2.19 14.44
N THR A 393 -1.46 2.90 15.11
CA THR A 393 -1.26 3.37 16.48
C THR A 393 -1.61 2.31 17.52
N GLY A 394 -0.95 2.39 18.68
CA GLY A 394 -1.26 1.54 19.82
C GLY A 394 -2.36 2.12 20.71
N GLN A 395 -2.61 1.44 21.83
CA GLN A 395 -3.54 1.94 22.85
C GLN A 395 -3.02 3.24 23.50
N GLY A 396 -3.94 4.14 23.85
CA GLY A 396 -3.65 5.41 24.54
C GLY A 396 -4.09 6.66 23.76
N SER A 397 -4.52 6.51 22.50
CA SER A 397 -5.05 7.57 21.64
C SER A 397 -6.58 7.65 21.63
N GLN A 398 -7.28 6.73 22.31
CA GLN A 398 -8.73 6.67 22.27
C GLN A 398 -9.38 7.92 22.89
N GLU A 399 -10.38 8.46 22.18
CA GLU A 399 -11.16 9.61 22.63
C GLU A 399 -12.64 9.47 22.21
N PRO A 400 -13.60 10.02 23.01
CA PRO A 400 -15.01 9.98 22.64
C PRO A 400 -15.26 10.61 21.27
N GLY A 401 -16.05 9.95 20.44
CA GLY A 401 -16.38 10.40 19.09
C GLY A 401 -15.32 10.15 18.02
N MET A 402 -14.19 9.49 18.34
CA MET A 402 -13.16 9.19 17.34
C MET A 402 -13.73 8.41 16.13
N GLY A 403 -13.31 8.80 14.93
CA GLY A 403 -13.76 8.19 13.68
C GLY A 403 -15.22 8.47 13.28
N MET A 404 -16.02 9.16 14.11
CA MET A 404 -17.45 9.34 13.85
C MET A 404 -17.76 10.36 12.74
N GLU A 405 -16.87 11.34 12.51
CA GLU A 405 -17.00 12.22 11.34
C GLU A 405 -16.89 11.40 10.05
N LEU A 406 -15.87 10.55 9.96
CA LEU A 406 -15.66 9.67 8.81
C LEU A 406 -16.76 8.62 8.66
N TYR A 407 -17.26 8.07 9.76
CA TYR A 407 -18.45 7.19 9.76
C TYR A 407 -19.67 7.86 9.10
N ASN A 408 -19.86 9.17 9.34
CA ASN A 408 -20.99 9.91 8.79
C ASN A 408 -20.77 10.29 7.32
N SER A 409 -19.54 10.55 6.88
CA SER A 409 -19.25 11.03 5.51
C SER A 409 -18.85 9.94 4.51
N SER A 410 -18.22 8.85 4.95
CA SER A 410 -17.66 7.81 4.06
C SER A 410 -18.45 6.50 4.12
N PRO A 411 -19.01 6.02 2.98
CA PRO A 411 -19.68 4.72 2.91
C PRO A 411 -18.75 3.55 3.27
N ALA A 412 -17.49 3.60 2.83
CA ALA A 412 -16.49 2.55 3.11
C ALA A 412 -16.19 2.46 4.61
N ALA A 413 -15.95 3.61 5.27
CA ALA A 413 -15.73 3.65 6.71
C ALA A 413 -16.98 3.20 7.50
N ARG A 414 -18.17 3.62 7.07
CA ARG A 414 -19.43 3.24 7.70
C ARG A 414 -19.66 1.73 7.65
N ALA A 415 -19.39 1.09 6.51
CA ALA A 415 -19.54 -0.35 6.36
C ALA A 415 -18.66 -1.14 7.35
N VAL A 416 -17.44 -0.68 7.63
CA VAL A 416 -16.55 -1.30 8.63
C VAL A 416 -17.14 -1.20 10.03
N TRP A 417 -17.61 -0.02 10.43
CA TRP A 417 -18.24 0.19 11.74
C TRP A 417 -19.52 -0.61 11.91
N GLU A 418 -20.42 -0.59 10.92
CA GLU A 418 -21.69 -1.32 10.97
C GLU A 418 -21.46 -2.83 11.03
N ALA A 419 -20.50 -3.36 10.26
CA ALA A 419 -20.13 -4.77 10.32
C ALA A 419 -19.56 -5.16 11.70
N ALA A 420 -18.70 -4.33 12.28
CA ALA A 420 -18.17 -4.55 13.63
C ALA A 420 -19.28 -4.49 14.70
N ASP A 421 -20.14 -3.47 14.64
CA ASP A 421 -21.21 -3.25 15.62
C ASP A 421 -22.28 -4.34 15.55
N ALA A 422 -22.70 -4.73 14.36
CA ALA A 422 -23.68 -5.81 14.16
C ALA A 422 -23.15 -7.14 14.72
N HIS A 423 -21.87 -7.46 14.49
CA HIS A 423 -21.24 -8.65 15.05
C HIS A 423 -21.18 -8.59 16.58
N LEU A 424 -20.71 -7.48 17.16
CA LEU A 424 -20.59 -7.34 18.62
C LEU A 424 -21.96 -7.35 19.32
N LEU A 425 -23.00 -6.79 18.70
CA LEU A 425 -24.37 -6.86 19.19
C LEU A 425 -24.90 -8.30 19.17
N ALA A 426 -24.67 -9.04 18.08
CA ALA A 426 -25.13 -10.42 17.95
C ALA A 426 -24.37 -11.40 18.86
N VAL A 427 -23.07 -11.15 19.09
CA VAL A 427 -22.18 -12.08 19.80
C VAL A 427 -22.08 -11.78 21.28
N TYR A 428 -21.98 -10.50 21.66
CA TYR A 428 -21.74 -10.05 23.04
C TYR A 428 -22.87 -9.16 23.59
N GLY A 429 -23.82 -8.72 22.76
CA GLY A 429 -24.87 -7.78 23.18
C GLY A 429 -24.38 -6.35 23.36
N ILE A 430 -23.28 -5.97 22.69
CA ILE A 430 -22.60 -4.69 22.87
C ILE A 430 -22.58 -3.91 21.55
N SER A 431 -22.98 -2.64 21.59
CA SER A 431 -22.74 -1.70 20.49
C SER A 431 -21.47 -0.92 20.78
N ILE A 432 -20.46 -1.09 19.93
CA ILE A 432 -19.23 -0.29 19.99
C ILE A 432 -19.47 1.14 19.52
N VAL A 433 -20.39 1.35 18.58
CA VAL A 433 -20.77 2.69 18.10
C VAL A 433 -21.36 3.52 19.25
N ASP A 434 -22.25 2.93 20.06
CA ASP A 434 -22.80 3.55 21.27
C ASP A 434 -21.69 3.91 22.29
N ILE A 435 -20.75 2.97 22.52
CA ILE A 435 -19.63 3.20 23.45
C ILE A 435 -18.74 4.36 22.99
N VAL A 436 -18.42 4.43 21.70
CA VAL A 436 -17.54 5.49 21.16
C VAL A 436 -18.24 6.84 21.15
N LYS A 437 -19.53 6.91 20.77
CA LYS A 437 -20.29 8.17 20.71
C LYS A 437 -20.60 8.73 22.09
N ASN A 438 -21.07 7.89 23.00
CA ASN A 438 -21.67 8.33 24.27
C ASN A 438 -20.76 8.11 25.49
N ASN A 439 -19.72 7.28 25.36
CA ASN A 439 -18.83 6.87 26.46
C ASN A 439 -19.57 6.61 27.79
N PRO A 440 -20.57 5.70 27.81
CA PRO A 440 -21.35 5.44 29.01
C PRO A 440 -20.46 4.87 30.11
N LYS A 441 -20.77 5.17 31.39
CA LYS A 441 -20.03 4.64 32.54
C LYS A 441 -20.32 3.18 32.85
N GLU A 442 -21.49 2.71 32.44
CA GLU A 442 -21.94 1.34 32.63
C GLU A 442 -22.72 0.83 31.42
N LYS A 443 -22.66 -0.48 31.18
CA LYS A 443 -23.44 -1.18 30.16
C LYS A 443 -23.87 -2.53 30.70
N THR A 444 -25.18 -2.73 30.78
CA THR A 444 -25.78 -4.00 31.22
C THR A 444 -26.17 -4.84 30.02
N ILE A 445 -25.69 -6.08 30.00
CA ILE A 445 -26.02 -7.10 29.01
C ILE A 445 -27.10 -8.00 29.61
N HIS A 446 -28.24 -8.11 28.94
CA HIS A 446 -29.34 -8.94 29.39
C HIS A 446 -29.33 -10.29 28.66
N PHE A 447 -29.37 -11.39 29.40
CA PHE A 447 -29.32 -12.75 28.87
C PHE A 447 -30.71 -13.38 28.67
N GLY A 448 -31.72 -12.55 28.42
CA GLY A 448 -33.11 -12.97 28.20
C GLY A 448 -33.35 -13.53 26.80
N GLY A 449 -34.30 -14.47 26.69
CA GLY A 449 -34.68 -15.11 25.41
C GLY A 449 -33.59 -16.00 24.82
N ILE A 450 -33.86 -16.58 23.64
CA ILE A 450 -32.94 -17.52 22.97
C ILE A 450 -31.60 -16.85 22.65
N LYS A 451 -31.64 -15.64 22.08
CA LYS A 451 -30.43 -14.87 21.74
C LYS A 451 -29.58 -14.55 22.98
N GLY A 452 -30.20 -14.13 24.08
CA GLY A 452 -29.49 -13.81 25.32
C GLY A 452 -28.84 -15.04 25.98
N GLN A 453 -29.48 -16.22 25.87
CA GLN A 453 -28.89 -17.47 26.35
C GLN A 453 -27.62 -17.85 25.58
N ASP A 454 -27.60 -17.66 24.26
CA ASP A 454 -26.41 -17.95 23.45
C ASP A 454 -25.28 -16.96 23.72
N ILE A 455 -25.58 -15.67 23.91
CA ILE A 455 -24.60 -14.67 24.37
C ILE A 455 -24.00 -15.12 25.72
N ARG A 456 -24.84 -15.54 26.68
CA ARG A 456 -24.37 -16.02 27.99
C ARG A 456 -23.47 -17.24 27.87
N LYS A 457 -23.82 -18.24 27.05
CA LYS A 457 -22.98 -19.41 26.80
C LYS A 457 -21.59 -19.01 26.30
N ARG A 458 -21.50 -18.00 25.43
CA ARG A 458 -20.20 -17.50 24.93
C ARG A 458 -19.38 -16.85 26.05
N TYR A 459 -19.99 -16.01 26.88
CA TYR A 459 -19.31 -15.45 28.05
C TYR A 459 -18.78 -16.52 29.00
N MET A 460 -19.58 -17.57 29.25
CA MET A 460 -19.17 -18.70 30.08
C MET A 460 -18.05 -19.55 29.47
N ALA A 461 -17.98 -19.62 28.13
CA ALA A 461 -16.96 -20.39 27.41
C ALA A 461 -15.60 -19.69 27.36
N MET A 462 -15.53 -18.41 27.73
CA MET A 462 -14.28 -17.64 27.74
C MET A 462 -13.47 -17.95 29.01
N SER A 463 -12.25 -18.43 28.83
CA SER A 463 -11.30 -18.76 29.90
C SER A 463 -9.92 -18.16 29.62
N TYR A 464 -9.07 -18.09 30.63
CA TYR A 464 -7.67 -17.71 30.51
C TYR A 464 -6.81 -18.60 31.39
N ASP A 465 -5.54 -18.72 31.04
CA ASP A 465 -4.58 -19.41 31.88
C ASP A 465 -3.76 -18.39 32.66
N THR A 466 -3.53 -18.69 33.93
CA THR A 466 -2.64 -17.95 34.83
C THR A 466 -1.68 -18.91 35.51
N THR A 467 -0.53 -18.42 35.94
CA THR A 467 0.45 -19.21 36.69
C THR A 467 0.23 -19.00 38.18
N ASP A 468 0.17 -20.08 38.95
CA ASP A 468 0.17 -19.96 40.41
C ASP A 468 1.57 -19.66 40.98
N LYS A 469 1.64 -19.43 42.29
CA LYS A 469 2.90 -19.12 43.00
C LYS A 469 3.93 -20.25 42.91
N ASP A 470 3.50 -21.46 42.57
CA ASP A 470 4.34 -22.65 42.44
C ASP A 470 4.77 -22.92 40.98
N GLY A 471 4.38 -22.05 40.04
CA GLY A 471 4.75 -22.17 38.62
C GLY A 471 3.80 -23.05 37.78
N ASN A 472 2.70 -23.54 38.33
CA ASN A 472 1.74 -24.38 37.61
C ASN A 472 0.71 -23.54 36.87
N ILE A 473 0.35 -23.97 35.65
CA ILE A 473 -0.66 -23.31 34.82
C ILE A 473 -2.06 -23.73 35.27
N LYS A 474 -2.93 -22.75 35.56
CA LYS A 474 -4.34 -22.93 35.92
C LYS A 474 -5.26 -22.21 34.95
N THR A 475 -6.23 -22.93 34.38
CA THR A 475 -7.28 -22.35 33.53
C THR A 475 -8.45 -21.87 34.39
N LEU A 476 -8.80 -20.59 34.28
CA LEU A 476 -9.87 -19.93 35.01
C LEU A 476 -10.88 -19.28 34.06
N PRO A 477 -12.18 -19.21 34.42
CA PRO A 477 -13.16 -18.47 33.61
C PRO A 477 -12.86 -16.97 33.64
N LEU A 478 -12.91 -16.31 32.47
CA LEU A 478 -12.75 -14.85 32.37
C LEU A 478 -13.91 -14.09 33.05
N PHE A 479 -15.07 -14.73 33.15
CA PHE A 479 -16.28 -14.21 33.77
C PHE A 479 -16.83 -15.20 34.81
N ALA A 480 -16.12 -15.37 35.93
CA ALA A 480 -16.52 -16.26 37.02
C ALA A 480 -17.94 -15.96 37.57
N ASP A 481 -18.37 -14.70 37.50
CA ASP A 481 -19.69 -14.25 37.99
C ASP A 481 -20.85 -14.59 37.04
N ILE A 482 -20.56 -15.08 35.83
CA ILE A 482 -21.56 -15.46 34.84
C ILE A 482 -21.73 -16.98 34.85
N HIS A 483 -22.92 -17.44 35.28
CA HIS A 483 -23.32 -18.84 35.30
C HIS A 483 -24.68 -19.04 34.60
N VAL A 484 -25.13 -20.29 34.48
CA VAL A 484 -26.38 -20.68 33.75
C VAL A 484 -27.63 -19.94 34.23
N ARG A 485 -27.63 -19.40 35.46
CA ARG A 485 -28.78 -18.68 36.04
C ARG A 485 -28.60 -17.16 36.08
N THR A 486 -27.43 -16.64 35.71
CA THR A 486 -27.18 -15.18 35.68
C THR A 486 -28.11 -14.55 34.64
N PRO A 487 -28.99 -13.60 35.03
CA PRO A 487 -29.95 -12.98 34.11
C PRO A 487 -29.33 -11.81 33.32
N GLN A 488 -28.31 -11.16 33.88
CA GLN A 488 -27.63 -10.03 33.28
C GLN A 488 -26.21 -9.86 33.84
N TYR A 489 -25.37 -9.13 33.12
CA TYR A 489 -24.02 -8.76 33.55
C TYR A 489 -23.75 -7.29 33.22
N THR A 490 -23.13 -6.54 34.14
CA THR A 490 -22.89 -5.09 33.95
C THR A 490 -21.40 -4.78 33.91
N PHE A 491 -20.94 -4.22 32.79
CA PHE A 491 -19.61 -3.60 32.70
C PHE A 491 -19.64 -2.21 33.34
N ARG A 492 -18.58 -1.83 34.06
CA ARG A 492 -18.44 -0.54 34.74
C ARG A 492 -17.04 0.02 34.56
N HIS A 493 -16.92 1.33 34.32
CA HIS A 493 -15.65 2.04 34.35
C HIS A 493 -15.83 3.51 34.81
N PRO A 494 -15.06 4.02 35.80
CA PRO A 494 -15.30 5.35 36.40
C PRO A 494 -15.29 6.51 35.41
N SER A 495 -14.38 6.46 34.43
CA SER A 495 -14.19 7.48 33.40
C SER A 495 -15.00 7.22 32.12
N GLY A 496 -15.83 6.18 32.09
CA GLY A 496 -16.54 5.72 30.90
C GLY A 496 -15.91 4.48 30.27
N LEU A 497 -16.75 3.64 29.67
CA LEU A 497 -16.37 2.33 29.13
C LEU A 497 -15.39 2.40 27.96
N LEU A 498 -15.32 3.52 27.24
CA LEU A 498 -14.32 3.71 26.17
C LEU A 498 -12.89 3.58 26.68
N PHE A 499 -12.65 3.88 27.96
CA PHE A 499 -11.33 3.77 28.58
C PHE A 499 -11.06 2.39 29.19
N ALA A 500 -12.06 1.51 29.24
CA ALA A 500 -11.83 0.12 29.63
C ALA A 500 -11.12 -0.62 28.49
N THR A 501 -10.02 -1.31 28.80
CA THR A 501 -9.09 -1.91 27.83
C THR A 501 -9.79 -2.74 26.76
N GLN A 502 -10.77 -3.56 27.12
CA GLN A 502 -11.52 -4.42 26.20
C GLN A 502 -12.36 -3.67 25.16
N PHE A 503 -12.78 -2.43 25.45
CA PHE A 503 -13.54 -1.60 24.50
C PHE A 503 -12.65 -0.60 23.79
N ALA A 504 -11.66 -0.04 24.49
CA ALA A 504 -10.64 0.84 23.91
C ALA A 504 -9.94 0.18 22.71
N GLN A 505 -9.57 -1.11 22.86
CA GLN A 505 -8.88 -1.84 21.81
C GLN A 505 -9.76 -2.02 20.56
N ILE A 506 -11.03 -2.44 20.74
CA ILE A 506 -11.98 -2.55 19.61
C ILE A 506 -12.15 -1.19 18.92
N ALA A 507 -12.40 -0.15 19.70
CA ALA A 507 -12.69 1.16 19.15
C ALA A 507 -11.53 1.69 18.30
N LEU A 508 -10.28 1.50 18.76
CA LEU A 508 -9.09 1.89 18.01
C LEU A 508 -8.95 1.10 16.71
N VAL A 509 -9.00 -0.24 16.75
CA VAL A 509 -8.79 -1.04 15.54
C VAL A 509 -9.89 -0.82 14.49
N VAL A 510 -11.14 -0.60 14.93
CA VAL A 510 -12.25 -0.28 14.01
C VAL A 510 -12.06 1.10 13.40
N THR A 511 -11.63 2.10 14.19
CA THR A 511 -11.33 3.44 13.68
C THR A 511 -10.21 3.41 12.65
N GLU A 512 -9.13 2.71 12.93
CA GLU A 512 -7.97 2.59 12.04
C GLU A 512 -8.31 1.85 10.75
N LYS A 513 -9.01 0.71 10.85
CA LYS A 513 -9.46 -0.05 9.67
C LYS A 513 -10.45 0.76 8.83
N ALA A 514 -11.38 1.49 9.46
CA ALA A 514 -12.33 2.34 8.75
C ALA A 514 -11.64 3.49 8.00
N ALA A 515 -10.64 4.12 8.60
CA ALA A 515 -9.83 5.15 7.95
C ALA A 515 -9.00 4.59 6.77
N PHE A 516 -8.44 3.39 6.95
CA PHE A 516 -7.70 2.72 5.88
C PHE A 516 -8.58 2.32 4.70
N GLU A 517 -9.76 1.73 4.96
CA GLU A 517 -10.71 1.37 3.91
C GLU A 517 -11.26 2.60 3.16
N ASP A 518 -11.44 3.74 3.85
CA ASP A 518 -11.75 5.00 3.17
C ASP A 518 -10.64 5.43 2.19
N MET A 519 -9.39 5.46 2.65
CA MET A 519 -8.24 5.79 1.79
C MET A 519 -8.11 4.82 0.60
N LYS A 520 -8.31 3.52 0.85
CA LYS A 520 -8.24 2.47 -0.17
C LYS A 520 -9.38 2.63 -1.20
N SER A 521 -10.58 2.97 -0.76
CA SER A 521 -11.72 3.20 -1.64
C SER A 521 -11.51 4.41 -2.57
N LYS A 522 -10.72 5.39 -2.13
CA LYS A 522 -10.32 6.57 -2.93
C LYS A 522 -9.05 6.33 -3.76
N GLY A 523 -8.54 5.09 -3.79
CA GLY A 523 -7.32 4.75 -4.50
C GLY A 523 -6.09 5.50 -3.98
N LEU A 524 -5.96 5.75 -2.68
CA LEU A 524 -4.81 6.44 -2.07
C LEU A 524 -3.79 5.49 -1.43
N VAL A 525 -3.99 4.19 -1.54
CA VAL A 525 -3.21 3.15 -0.86
C VAL A 525 -2.30 2.44 -1.85
N GLN A 526 -1.00 2.65 -1.70
CA GLN A 526 0.02 1.98 -2.49
C GLN A 526 -0.02 0.45 -2.27
N LYS A 527 -0.12 -0.33 -3.37
CA LYS A 527 -0.16 -1.81 -3.32
C LYS A 527 1.10 -2.43 -2.69
N ASP A 528 2.27 -1.88 -3.01
CA ASP A 528 3.58 -2.34 -2.52
C ASP A 528 4.12 -1.43 -1.42
N CYS A 529 3.42 -1.38 -0.29
CA CYS A 529 3.80 -0.56 0.86
C CYS A 529 4.36 -1.41 2.00
N ALA A 530 5.37 -0.86 2.69
CA ALA A 530 5.79 -1.39 3.97
C ALA A 530 4.77 -1.00 5.05
N PHE A 531 4.57 -1.86 6.05
CA PHE A 531 3.66 -1.54 7.14
C PHE A 531 4.04 -2.17 8.47
N ALA A 532 3.69 -1.45 9.53
CA ALA A 532 3.89 -1.87 10.91
C ALA A 532 2.76 -1.32 11.77
N GLY A 533 2.58 -1.87 12.96
CA GLY A 533 1.66 -1.29 13.93
C GLY A 533 2.23 -1.39 15.32
N HIS A 534 2.10 -0.33 16.12
CA HIS A 534 2.63 -0.32 17.48
C HIS A 534 1.69 -1.08 18.41
N SER A 535 2.15 -2.20 18.98
CA SER A 535 1.36 -3.01 19.92
C SER A 535 0.00 -3.44 19.34
N LEU A 536 -1.10 -2.80 19.77
CA LEU A 536 -2.45 -3.04 19.26
C LEU A 536 -2.54 -2.78 17.74
N GLY A 537 -1.85 -1.74 17.25
CA GLY A 537 -1.93 -1.35 15.85
C GLY A 537 -1.46 -2.44 14.89
N GLU A 538 -0.68 -3.43 15.37
CA GLU A 538 -0.24 -4.56 14.55
C GLU A 538 -1.43 -5.38 14.02
N TYR A 539 -2.48 -5.54 14.84
CA TYR A 539 -3.73 -6.20 14.44
C TYR A 539 -4.49 -5.39 13.40
N SER A 540 -4.55 -4.07 13.56
CA SER A 540 -5.15 -3.17 12.57
C SER A 540 -4.40 -3.22 11.25
N ALA A 541 -3.06 -3.20 11.29
CA ALA A 541 -2.22 -3.20 10.10
C ALA A 541 -2.40 -4.50 9.29
N LEU A 542 -2.29 -5.66 9.95
CA LEU A 542 -2.48 -6.97 9.31
C LEU A 542 -3.91 -7.16 8.79
N ALA A 543 -4.91 -6.68 9.53
CA ALA A 543 -6.29 -6.75 9.08
C ALA A 543 -6.61 -5.78 7.94
N SER A 544 -5.94 -4.63 7.85
CA SER A 544 -6.26 -3.59 6.85
C SER A 544 -5.52 -3.80 5.53
N ILE A 545 -4.24 -4.18 5.59
CA ILE A 545 -3.37 -4.28 4.42
C ILE A 545 -3.34 -5.72 3.88
N ALA A 546 -3.13 -6.70 4.75
CA ALA A 546 -2.99 -8.10 4.36
C ALA A 546 -4.29 -8.91 4.47
N ASP A 547 -5.37 -8.32 4.98
CA ASP A 547 -6.68 -8.96 5.17
C ASP A 547 -6.63 -10.30 5.95
N VAL A 548 -5.64 -10.43 6.86
CA VAL A 548 -5.43 -11.65 7.67
C VAL A 548 -6.64 -11.98 8.56
N LEU A 549 -7.31 -10.94 9.06
CA LEU A 549 -8.48 -11.06 9.93
C LEU A 549 -9.65 -10.27 9.32
N ALA A 550 -10.76 -10.99 9.09
CA ALA A 550 -12.05 -10.36 8.84
C ALA A 550 -12.44 -9.46 10.04
N ILE A 551 -13.25 -8.43 9.80
CA ILE A 551 -13.63 -7.47 10.85
C ILE A 551 -14.24 -8.14 12.09
N SER A 552 -15.09 -9.17 11.89
CA SER A 552 -15.69 -9.97 12.96
C SER A 552 -14.65 -10.71 13.81
N ALA A 553 -13.68 -11.34 13.15
CA ALA A 553 -12.58 -12.04 13.82
C ALA A 553 -11.63 -11.06 14.52
N LEU A 554 -11.35 -9.90 13.90
CA LEU A 554 -10.53 -8.85 14.49
C LEU A 554 -11.11 -8.35 15.80
N VAL A 555 -12.40 -7.95 15.81
CA VAL A 555 -13.05 -7.43 17.03
C VAL A 555 -13.15 -8.50 18.13
N ASP A 556 -13.37 -9.77 17.76
CA ASP A 556 -13.35 -10.90 18.70
C ASP A 556 -11.97 -11.11 19.35
N VAL A 557 -10.90 -11.03 18.55
CA VAL A 557 -9.52 -11.23 19.01
C VAL A 557 -9.11 -10.10 19.95
N VAL A 558 -9.36 -8.83 19.59
CA VAL A 558 -8.96 -7.71 20.44
C VAL A 558 -9.84 -7.57 21.69
N PHE A 559 -11.12 -7.96 21.63
CA PHE A 559 -11.97 -8.04 22.82
C PHE A 559 -11.42 -9.08 23.81
N TYR A 560 -11.16 -10.30 23.33
CA TYR A 560 -10.59 -11.37 24.13
C TYR A 560 -9.21 -10.99 24.68
N ARG A 561 -8.36 -10.35 23.88
CA ARG A 561 -7.05 -9.81 24.28
C ARG A 561 -7.20 -8.82 25.44
N GLY A 562 -8.07 -7.83 25.30
CA GLY A 562 -8.27 -6.78 26.30
C GLY A 562 -8.77 -7.32 27.65
N ILE A 563 -9.69 -8.29 27.65
CA ILE A 563 -10.19 -8.91 28.89
C ILE A 563 -9.13 -9.81 29.52
N THR A 564 -8.44 -10.62 28.71
CA THR A 564 -7.38 -11.53 29.20
C THR A 564 -6.29 -10.74 29.93
N MET A 565 -5.85 -9.61 29.36
CA MET A 565 -4.89 -8.73 30.00
C MET A 565 -5.37 -8.16 31.34
N GLN A 566 -6.64 -7.74 31.41
CA GLN A 566 -7.23 -7.17 32.61
C GLN A 566 -7.39 -8.21 33.74
N ARG A 567 -7.70 -9.46 33.40
CA ARG A 567 -7.91 -10.56 34.35
C ARG A 567 -6.62 -11.28 34.76
N ALA A 568 -5.55 -11.14 33.98
CA ALA A 568 -4.26 -11.73 34.29
C ALA A 568 -3.60 -11.09 35.53
N VAL A 569 -3.97 -9.86 35.89
CA VAL A 569 -3.38 -9.13 37.02
C VAL A 569 -4.24 -9.29 38.27
N GLU A 570 -3.60 -9.67 39.38
CA GLU A 570 -4.24 -9.69 40.70
C GLU A 570 -4.56 -8.27 41.16
N ARG A 571 -5.77 -8.08 41.69
CA ARG A 571 -6.28 -6.78 42.14
C ARG A 571 -6.70 -6.84 43.61
N ASP A 572 -6.52 -5.72 44.31
CA ASP A 572 -6.93 -5.56 45.71
C ASP A 572 -8.45 -5.34 45.85
N GLU A 573 -8.93 -5.22 47.10
CA GLU A 573 -10.34 -4.96 47.42
C GLU A 573 -10.89 -3.65 46.81
N HIS A 574 -10.00 -2.71 46.46
CA HIS A 574 -10.33 -1.45 45.80
C HIS A 574 -10.18 -1.55 44.27
N ASN A 575 -10.01 -2.76 43.74
CA ASN A 575 -9.81 -3.08 42.33
C ASN A 575 -8.53 -2.45 41.72
N ARG A 576 -7.54 -2.14 42.55
CA ARG A 576 -6.23 -1.59 42.13
C ARG A 576 -5.23 -2.71 41.93
N SER A 577 -4.28 -2.50 41.01
CA SER A 577 -3.19 -3.45 40.72
C SER A 577 -1.88 -2.95 41.34
N ASN A 578 -0.94 -3.87 41.63
CA ASN A 578 0.41 -3.52 42.06
C ASN A 578 1.38 -3.24 40.90
N TYR A 579 0.87 -3.09 39.67
CA TYR A 579 1.66 -2.87 38.46
C TYR A 579 1.31 -1.53 37.80
N ALA A 580 2.28 -0.98 37.08
CA ALA A 580 2.08 0.20 36.25
C ALA A 580 3.10 0.24 35.11
N MET A 581 3.06 1.34 34.35
CA MET A 581 4.02 1.64 33.30
C MET A 581 4.49 3.10 33.41
N CYS A 582 5.77 3.36 33.15
CA CYS A 582 6.38 4.68 33.17
C CYS A 582 7.11 4.95 31.85
N ALA A 583 6.84 6.07 31.21
CA ALA A 583 7.67 6.57 30.12
C ALA A 583 8.97 7.15 30.69
N VAL A 584 10.12 6.78 30.13
CA VAL A 584 11.44 7.20 30.56
C VAL A 584 12.16 7.93 29.42
N ASN A 585 12.75 9.08 29.72
CA ASN A 585 13.54 9.88 28.79
C ASN A 585 15.01 9.98 29.26
N PRO A 586 15.90 9.11 28.74
CA PRO A 586 17.34 9.09 29.02
C PRO A 586 18.02 10.46 28.90
N SER A 587 17.72 11.21 27.83
CA SER A 587 18.34 12.52 27.57
C SER A 587 18.13 13.56 28.67
N ARG A 588 17.11 13.39 29.53
CA ARG A 588 16.85 14.27 30.66
C ARG A 588 17.79 14.04 31.84
N ILE A 589 18.49 12.91 31.89
CA ILE A 589 19.45 12.57 32.94
C ILE A 589 20.78 13.30 32.64
N SER A 590 21.46 12.90 31.58
CA SER A 590 22.65 13.57 31.04
C SER A 590 22.70 13.38 29.50
N LYS A 591 23.62 14.08 28.83
CA LYS A 591 23.83 13.91 27.37
C LYS A 591 24.47 12.56 27.00
N SER A 592 25.21 11.97 27.93
CA SER A 592 25.93 10.69 27.82
C SER A 592 25.08 9.48 28.23
N PHE A 593 23.98 9.69 28.94
CA PHE A 593 23.11 8.60 29.38
C PHE A 593 22.31 8.02 28.20
N ASN A 594 22.78 6.90 27.67
CA ASN A 594 22.27 6.24 26.46
C ASN A 594 21.36 5.04 26.77
N ASP A 595 20.91 4.33 25.72
CA ASP A 595 20.08 3.13 25.81
C ASP A 595 20.69 2.02 26.69
N ALA A 596 22.00 1.76 26.52
CA ALA A 596 22.69 0.72 27.28
C ALA A 596 22.72 1.06 28.78
N ALA A 597 22.96 2.32 29.14
CA ALA A 597 22.92 2.78 30.52
C ALA A 597 21.52 2.63 31.14
N LEU A 598 20.46 2.93 30.38
CA LEU A 598 19.08 2.72 30.87
C LEU A 598 18.80 1.23 31.12
N ARG A 599 19.20 0.35 30.19
CA ARG A 599 19.02 -1.11 30.33
C ARG A 599 19.70 -1.64 31.59
N GLU A 600 20.98 -1.31 31.78
CA GLU A 600 21.73 -1.75 32.95
C GLU A 600 21.09 -1.28 34.27
N VAL A 601 20.59 -0.04 34.33
CA VAL A 601 19.86 0.45 35.52
C VAL A 601 18.56 -0.32 35.74
N VAL A 602 17.77 -0.56 34.70
CA VAL A 602 16.51 -1.32 34.80
C VAL A 602 16.75 -2.76 35.25
N ASP A 603 17.73 -3.42 34.63
CA ASP A 603 18.08 -4.81 34.92
C ASP A 603 18.62 -4.95 36.35
N THR A 604 19.49 -4.03 36.78
CA THR A 604 20.01 -4.03 38.16
C THR A 604 18.90 -3.76 39.18
N VAL A 605 17.97 -2.82 38.90
CA VAL A 605 16.83 -2.58 39.79
C VAL A 605 15.93 -3.82 39.87
N SER A 606 15.64 -4.49 38.75
CA SER A 606 14.84 -5.73 38.77
C SER A 606 15.53 -6.83 39.58
N HIS A 607 16.84 -7.00 39.41
CA HIS A 607 17.63 -7.98 40.14
C HIS A 607 17.67 -7.71 41.66
N GLU A 608 17.99 -6.48 42.07
CA GLU A 608 18.13 -6.12 43.50
C GLU A 608 16.80 -6.09 44.24
N THR A 609 15.71 -5.77 43.55
CA THR A 609 14.36 -5.80 44.15
C THR A 609 13.77 -7.20 44.14
N ASN A 610 14.24 -8.09 43.27
CA ASN A 610 13.59 -9.36 42.92
C ASN A 610 12.12 -9.17 42.49
N LEU A 611 11.80 -8.00 41.90
CA LEU A 611 10.48 -7.65 41.40
C LEU A 611 10.52 -7.46 39.88
N LEU A 612 9.36 -7.56 39.24
CA LEU A 612 9.24 -7.31 37.81
C LEU A 612 9.53 -5.84 37.49
N LEU A 613 10.51 -5.59 36.62
CA LEU A 613 10.74 -4.30 35.97
C LEU A 613 11.46 -4.52 34.64
N GLU A 614 10.83 -4.14 33.54
CA GLU A 614 11.35 -4.38 32.18
C GLU A 614 11.12 -3.18 31.28
N ILE A 615 12.03 -2.93 30.33
CA ILE A 615 11.79 -2.00 29.23
C ILE A 615 10.93 -2.72 28.19
N VAL A 616 9.70 -2.26 28.02
CA VAL A 616 8.71 -2.93 27.17
C VAL A 616 8.45 -2.21 25.85
N ASN A 617 8.76 -0.91 25.78
CA ASN A 617 8.71 -0.15 24.52
C ASN A 617 10.01 0.61 24.28
N TYR A 618 10.62 0.34 23.13
CA TYR A 618 11.77 1.04 22.58
C TYR A 618 11.25 1.98 21.47
N ASN A 619 10.83 3.19 21.83
CA ASN A 619 10.11 4.07 20.91
C ASN A 619 11.05 5.00 20.13
N VAL A 620 11.91 5.74 20.82
CA VAL A 620 12.85 6.71 20.22
C VAL A 620 14.19 6.62 20.92
N GLU A 621 15.26 6.37 20.15
CA GLU A 621 16.61 6.23 20.68
C GLU A 621 17.02 7.43 21.55
N GLY A 622 17.50 7.15 22.76
CA GLY A 622 17.96 8.16 23.71
C GLY A 622 16.87 9.11 24.24
N GLN A 623 15.62 9.00 23.79
CA GLN A 623 14.56 9.97 24.15
C GLN A 623 13.30 9.35 24.76
N GLN A 624 12.84 8.21 24.27
CA GLN A 624 11.55 7.67 24.69
C GLN A 624 11.57 6.16 24.80
N TYR A 625 11.47 5.69 26.04
CA TYR A 625 11.33 4.29 26.42
C TYR A 625 10.11 4.16 27.33
N VAL A 626 9.56 2.96 27.46
CA VAL A 626 8.53 2.69 28.46
C VAL A 626 8.95 1.49 29.28
N CYS A 627 9.02 1.66 30.60
CA CYS A 627 9.27 0.58 31.54
C CYS A 627 7.95 0.14 32.17
N ALA A 628 7.74 -1.17 32.27
CA ALA A 628 6.59 -1.78 32.93
C ALA A 628 7.09 -2.64 34.11
N GLY A 629 6.34 -2.66 35.20
CA GLY A 629 6.75 -3.40 36.37
C GLY A 629 5.85 -3.17 37.57
N GLU A 630 6.29 -3.70 38.71
CA GLU A 630 5.66 -3.46 40.00
C GLU A 630 5.86 -2.01 40.48
N LEU A 631 4.89 -1.47 41.21
CA LEU A 631 4.93 -0.09 41.69
C LEU A 631 6.19 0.22 42.51
N LEU A 632 6.63 -0.73 43.35
CA LEU A 632 7.84 -0.56 44.17
C LEU A 632 9.12 -0.47 43.31
N ALA A 633 9.23 -1.29 42.28
CA ALA A 633 10.37 -1.27 41.37
C ALA A 633 10.38 0.00 40.49
N LEU A 634 9.21 0.46 40.03
CA LEU A 634 9.06 1.70 39.26
C LEU A 634 9.36 2.96 40.08
N GLU A 635 8.97 2.98 41.36
CA GLU A 635 9.31 4.05 42.29
C GLU A 635 10.82 4.05 42.55
N THR A 636 11.42 2.86 42.76
CA THR A 636 12.87 2.70 42.91
C THR A 636 13.62 3.22 41.68
N LEU A 637 13.20 2.83 40.48
CA LEU A 637 13.74 3.34 39.21
C LEU A 637 13.65 4.88 39.15
N THR A 638 12.49 5.45 39.46
CA THR A 638 12.31 6.91 39.47
C THR A 638 13.27 7.59 40.44
N ASN A 639 13.44 7.05 41.64
CA ASN A 639 14.36 7.56 42.65
C ASN A 639 15.81 7.48 42.20
N VAL A 640 16.23 6.37 41.60
CA VAL A 640 17.59 6.18 41.06
C VAL A 640 17.87 7.18 39.96
N LEU A 641 16.98 7.32 38.97
CA LEU A 641 17.18 8.27 37.87
C LEU A 641 17.20 9.72 38.35
N ASN A 642 16.38 10.05 39.36
CA ASN A 642 16.42 11.36 40.01
C ASN A 642 17.75 11.58 40.75
N TYR A 643 18.25 10.56 41.45
CA TYR A 643 19.53 10.62 42.16
C TYR A 643 20.69 10.87 41.19
N LEU A 644 20.79 10.08 40.12
CA LEU A 644 21.81 10.24 39.08
C LEU A 644 21.77 11.66 38.47
N LYS A 645 20.56 12.18 38.21
CA LYS A 645 20.38 13.54 37.70
C LYS A 645 20.89 14.61 38.67
N VAL A 646 20.46 14.55 39.93
CA VAL A 646 20.78 15.57 40.95
C VAL A 646 22.26 15.55 41.30
N LYS A 647 22.84 14.35 41.45
CA LYS A 647 24.27 14.17 41.72
C LYS A 647 25.16 14.37 40.49
N LYS A 648 24.57 14.53 39.31
CA LYS A 648 25.27 14.68 38.02
C LYS A 648 26.27 13.54 37.78
N ILE A 649 25.87 12.33 38.17
CA ILE A 649 26.70 11.14 37.99
C ILE A 649 26.60 10.72 36.53
N ASP A 650 27.75 10.56 35.89
CA ASP A 650 27.87 10.10 34.51
C ASP A 650 28.41 8.67 34.51
N ILE A 651 27.54 7.71 34.23
CA ILE A 651 27.89 6.28 34.21
C ILE A 651 28.95 5.99 33.15
N GLN A 652 28.94 6.70 32.03
CA GLN A 652 29.90 6.48 30.95
C GLN A 652 31.31 6.94 31.38
N GLN A 653 31.42 8.12 31.99
CA GLN A 653 32.70 8.60 32.53
C GLN A 653 33.21 7.71 33.68
N LEU A 654 32.31 7.18 34.50
CA LEU A 654 32.69 6.24 35.56
C LEU A 654 33.22 4.92 34.98
N THR A 655 32.68 4.45 33.87
CA THR A 655 33.15 3.23 33.19
C THR A 655 34.50 3.43 32.51
N GLU A 656 34.92 4.68 32.26
CA GLU A 656 36.28 5.00 31.79
C GLU A 656 37.32 5.03 32.93
N GLN A 657 36.88 5.28 34.17
CA GLN A 657 37.75 5.45 35.34
C GLN A 657 37.80 4.20 36.24
N PHE A 658 36.75 3.41 36.24
CA PHE A 658 36.57 2.22 37.09
C PHE A 658 36.23 1.01 36.23
N THR A 659 36.47 -0.18 36.78
CA THR A 659 36.04 -1.43 36.14
C THR A 659 34.51 -1.53 36.12
N ILE A 660 33.95 -2.29 35.18
CA ILE A 660 32.49 -2.49 35.03
C ILE A 660 31.90 -3.02 36.33
N GLU A 661 32.58 -3.96 36.99
CA GLU A 661 32.17 -4.57 38.25
C GLU A 661 32.11 -3.54 39.39
N GLN A 662 33.08 -2.64 39.48
CA GLN A 662 33.08 -1.55 40.47
C GLN A 662 31.93 -0.57 40.23
N VAL A 663 31.66 -0.22 38.96
CA VAL A 663 30.53 0.67 38.62
C VAL A 663 29.18 0.00 38.97
N LYS A 664 29.06 -1.32 38.76
CA LYS A 664 27.86 -2.08 39.16
C LYS A 664 27.66 -2.09 40.67
N GLU A 665 28.71 -2.28 41.47
CA GLU A 665 28.61 -2.20 42.95
C GLU A 665 28.22 -0.79 43.42
N MET A 666 28.81 0.27 42.84
CA MET A 666 28.39 1.65 43.14
C MET A 666 26.92 1.90 42.79
N LEU A 667 26.46 1.39 41.65
CA LEU A 667 25.07 1.49 41.23
C LEU A 667 24.14 0.73 42.20
N LYS A 668 24.57 -0.45 42.65
CA LYS A 668 23.85 -1.28 43.62
C LYS A 668 23.66 -0.60 44.98
N GLU A 669 24.69 0.08 45.48
CA GLU A 669 24.57 0.88 46.71
C GLU A 669 23.52 2.00 46.56
N ILE A 670 23.52 2.70 45.42
CA ILE A 670 22.53 3.74 45.10
C ILE A 670 21.13 3.14 45.02
N ILE A 671 20.98 2.00 44.35
CA ILE A 671 19.70 1.30 44.19
C ILE A 671 19.17 0.85 45.54
N THR A 672 20.00 0.27 46.40
CA THR A 672 19.60 -0.20 47.74
C THR A 672 19.07 0.96 48.58
N SER A 673 19.79 2.10 48.59
CA SER A 673 19.33 3.31 49.28
C SER A 673 18.00 3.86 48.72
N CYS A 674 17.81 3.79 47.39
CA CYS A 674 16.57 4.24 46.75
C CYS A 674 15.40 3.27 46.99
N LEU A 675 15.68 1.98 47.10
CA LEU A 675 14.71 0.93 47.41
C LEU A 675 14.20 1.06 48.85
N ASP A 676 15.09 1.33 49.80
CA ASP A 676 14.70 1.55 51.20
C ASP A 676 13.74 2.75 51.34
N LYS A 677 14.02 3.85 50.63
CA LYS A 677 13.10 5.00 50.54
C LYS A 677 11.76 4.64 49.92
N ALA A 678 11.75 3.83 48.87
CA ALA A 678 10.52 3.39 48.22
C ALA A 678 9.69 2.49 49.17
N LYS A 679 10.34 1.61 49.94
CA LYS A 679 9.70 0.78 50.98
C LYS A 679 9.15 1.63 52.13
N GLU A 680 9.87 2.66 52.57
CA GLU A 680 9.38 3.62 53.58
C GLU A 680 8.13 4.36 53.10
N LYS A 681 8.13 4.84 51.85
CA LYS A 681 6.95 5.47 51.23
C LYS A 681 5.76 4.51 51.18
N GLN A 682 5.99 3.27 50.76
CA GLN A 682 4.95 2.24 50.73
C GLN A 682 4.36 1.97 52.14
N LYS A 683 5.21 1.90 53.17
CA LYS A 683 4.76 1.73 54.56
C LYS A 683 3.96 2.94 55.07
N ALA A 684 4.36 4.15 54.70
CA ALA A 684 3.68 5.38 55.13
C ALA A 684 2.31 5.58 54.46
N GLU A 685 2.23 5.32 53.16
CA GLU A 685 1.03 5.58 52.35
C GLU A 685 0.13 4.34 52.17
N GLY A 686 0.62 3.14 52.50
CA GLY A 686 -0.06 1.86 52.30
C GLY A 686 -0.12 1.39 50.84
N TYR A 687 -0.09 2.31 49.88
CA TYR A 687 -0.09 2.05 48.44
C TYR A 687 0.78 3.07 47.72
N ILE A 688 1.67 2.63 46.84
CA ILE A 688 2.58 3.53 46.12
C ILE A 688 1.80 4.25 45.01
N LYS A 689 1.65 5.56 45.16
CA LYS A 689 1.26 6.44 44.06
C LYS A 689 2.51 6.93 43.34
N LEU A 690 2.69 6.49 42.09
CA LEU A 690 3.80 6.94 41.25
C LEU A 690 3.65 8.42 40.91
N GLU A 691 4.74 9.16 41.11
CA GLU A 691 4.83 10.57 40.77
C GLU A 691 5.81 10.82 39.63
N ARG A 692 5.73 12.02 39.04
CA ARG A 692 6.62 12.38 37.93
C ARG A 692 8.02 12.68 38.45
N GLY A 693 9.03 11.98 37.93
CA GLY A 693 10.43 12.30 38.14
C GLY A 693 11.00 13.29 37.11
N PHE A 694 12.31 13.52 37.16
CA PHE A 694 13.00 14.35 36.15
C PHE A 694 12.96 13.70 34.76
N ALA A 695 13.19 12.38 34.72
CA ALA A 695 13.25 11.58 33.51
C ALA A 695 12.09 10.59 33.35
N THR A 696 11.27 10.37 34.39
CA THR A 696 10.16 9.40 34.39
C THR A 696 8.80 10.10 34.40
N ILE A 697 7.85 9.55 33.65
CA ILE A 697 6.46 10.02 33.58
C ILE A 697 5.54 8.80 33.70
N PRO A 698 4.83 8.61 34.82
CA PRO A 698 3.86 7.52 34.96
C PRO A 698 2.74 7.62 33.93
N LEU A 699 2.34 6.48 33.36
CA LEU A 699 1.26 6.38 32.38
C LEU A 699 -0.09 6.25 33.12
N PRO A 700 -0.96 7.28 33.10
CA PRO A 700 -2.18 7.26 33.90
C PRO A 700 -3.18 6.24 33.36
N GLY A 701 -3.81 5.49 34.26
CA GLY A 701 -4.86 4.53 33.91
C GLY A 701 -4.36 3.23 33.26
N ILE A 702 -3.03 3.03 33.21
CA ILE A 702 -2.43 1.76 32.79
C ILE A 702 -1.89 1.05 34.03
N ASP A 703 -2.55 -0.02 34.41
CA ASP A 703 -2.26 -0.81 35.61
C ASP A 703 -1.97 -2.29 35.28
N VAL A 704 -1.61 -2.58 34.04
CA VAL A 704 -1.22 -3.90 33.57
C VAL A 704 0.15 -3.78 32.90
N PRO A 705 1.14 -4.64 33.23
CA PRO A 705 2.49 -4.53 32.69
C PRO A 705 2.56 -5.16 31.28
N PHE A 706 1.99 -4.47 30.29
CA PHE A 706 1.94 -4.95 28.91
C PHE A 706 3.33 -5.23 28.36
N HIS A 707 3.43 -6.25 27.50
CA HIS A 707 4.68 -6.65 26.83
C HIS A 707 5.82 -7.05 27.77
N SER A 708 5.51 -7.35 29.02
CA SER A 708 6.46 -7.92 29.98
C SER A 708 6.31 -9.45 30.05
N ARG A 709 7.30 -10.11 30.64
CA ARG A 709 7.22 -11.57 30.90
C ARG A 709 6.08 -11.99 31.82
N TYR A 710 5.46 -11.06 32.55
CA TYR A 710 4.33 -11.35 33.43
C TYR A 710 3.14 -11.99 32.69
N LEU A 711 2.89 -11.55 31.45
CA LEU A 711 1.76 -12.05 30.66
C LEU A 711 2.10 -13.30 29.84
N TRP A 712 3.29 -13.89 30.02
CA TRP A 712 3.75 -15.03 29.23
C TRP A 712 2.86 -16.27 29.41
N ALA A 713 2.32 -16.49 30.61
CA ALA A 713 1.39 -17.59 30.88
C ALA A 713 0.12 -17.54 29.99
N GLY A 714 -0.36 -16.32 29.69
CA GLY A 714 -1.54 -16.09 28.86
C GLY A 714 -1.32 -16.28 27.35
N VAL A 715 -0.08 -16.47 26.91
CA VAL A 715 0.29 -16.59 25.49
C VAL A 715 -0.33 -17.83 24.84
N MET A 716 -0.23 -18.99 25.48
CA MET A 716 -0.67 -20.27 24.89
C MET A 716 -2.19 -20.33 24.66
N PRO A 717 -3.05 -19.93 25.61
CA PRO A 717 -4.49 -19.79 25.37
C PRO A 717 -4.82 -18.79 24.29
N PHE A 718 -4.16 -17.63 24.31
CA PHE A 718 -4.39 -16.58 23.32
C PHE A 718 -4.04 -17.06 21.91
N ARG A 719 -2.91 -17.76 21.76
CA ARG A 719 -2.50 -18.40 20.51
C ARG A 719 -3.54 -19.42 20.03
N THR A 720 -4.05 -20.25 20.93
CA THR A 720 -5.08 -21.25 20.61
C THR A 720 -6.37 -20.56 20.15
N TYR A 721 -6.78 -19.48 20.83
CA TYR A 721 -7.93 -18.68 20.42
C TYR A 721 -7.74 -18.08 19.02
N LEU A 722 -6.58 -17.49 18.76
CA LEU A 722 -6.24 -16.90 17.47
C LEU A 722 -6.23 -17.93 16.33
N SER A 723 -5.73 -19.15 16.58
CA SER A 723 -5.74 -20.22 15.58
C SER A 723 -7.12 -20.66 15.11
N LYS A 724 -8.17 -20.40 15.91
CA LYS A 724 -9.56 -20.63 15.53
C LYS A 724 -10.16 -19.48 14.72
N LYS A 725 -9.47 -18.34 14.65
CA LYS A 725 -9.94 -17.09 14.02
C LYS A 725 -9.24 -16.78 12.70
N ILE A 726 -8.01 -17.26 12.52
CA ILE A 726 -7.25 -17.15 11.27
C ILE A 726 -7.47 -18.42 10.45
N ASN A 727 -7.93 -18.28 9.21
CA ASN A 727 -7.99 -19.38 8.26
C ASN A 727 -6.66 -19.45 7.46
N PRO A 728 -5.87 -20.52 7.59
CA PRO A 728 -4.61 -20.66 6.85
C PRO A 728 -4.80 -20.61 5.33
N LEU A 729 -5.96 -21.04 4.82
CA LEU A 729 -6.26 -21.02 3.38
C LEU A 729 -6.51 -19.61 2.83
N HIS A 730 -6.74 -18.61 3.68
CA HIS A 730 -6.99 -17.23 3.27
C HIS A 730 -5.73 -16.35 3.41
N LEU A 731 -4.66 -16.89 3.98
CA LEU A 731 -3.44 -16.13 4.21
C LEU A 731 -2.62 -16.06 2.92
N ASN A 732 -2.42 -14.86 2.39
CA ASN A 732 -1.55 -14.62 1.24
C ASN A 732 -0.16 -14.10 1.72
N PRO A 733 0.91 -14.91 1.66
CA PRO A 733 2.24 -14.49 2.10
C PRO A 733 2.83 -13.34 1.29
N ASP A 734 2.42 -13.11 0.03
CA ASP A 734 2.94 -12.03 -0.82
C ASP A 734 2.50 -10.63 -0.37
N LEU A 735 1.47 -10.55 0.47
CA LEU A 735 1.07 -9.31 1.14
C LEU A 735 1.91 -9.04 2.39
N LEU A 736 2.64 -10.03 2.90
CA LEU A 736 3.46 -9.92 4.12
C LEU A 736 4.95 -9.82 3.81
N VAL A 737 5.46 -10.67 2.92
CA VAL A 737 6.89 -10.81 2.67
C VAL A 737 7.50 -9.50 2.18
N GLY A 738 8.57 -9.05 2.84
CA GLY A 738 9.25 -7.78 2.56
C GLY A 738 8.49 -6.51 2.96
N LYS A 739 7.20 -6.63 3.35
CA LYS A 739 6.28 -5.50 3.60
C LYS A 739 5.96 -5.35 5.09
N TYR A 740 5.57 -6.44 5.73
CA TYR A 740 5.16 -6.46 7.13
C TYR A 740 6.36 -6.39 8.06
N ILE A 741 6.35 -5.49 9.03
CA ILE A 741 7.40 -5.38 10.06
C ILE A 741 6.79 -5.66 11.45
N PRO A 742 7.04 -6.84 12.04
CA PRO A 742 6.49 -7.22 13.35
C PRO A 742 7.20 -6.53 14.52
N ASN A 743 6.47 -6.27 15.60
CA ASN A 743 7.04 -5.68 16.82
C ASN A 743 8.05 -6.58 17.55
N LEU A 744 7.96 -7.90 17.35
CA LEU A 744 8.79 -8.89 18.03
C LEU A 744 10.26 -8.77 17.61
N ILE A 745 10.52 -8.79 16.29
CA ILE A 745 11.89 -8.83 15.75
C ILE A 745 12.32 -7.57 14.97
N ALA A 746 11.38 -6.68 14.60
CA ALA A 746 11.62 -5.43 13.87
C ALA A 746 12.43 -5.60 12.56
N LYS A 747 12.20 -6.70 11.83
CA LYS A 747 12.76 -6.96 10.48
C LYS A 747 11.63 -7.29 9.49
N PRO A 748 11.72 -6.86 8.23
CA PRO A 748 10.73 -7.22 7.21
C PRO A 748 10.43 -8.71 7.22
N PHE A 749 9.16 -9.06 7.16
CA PHE A 749 8.70 -10.45 7.26
C PHE A 749 9.25 -11.28 6.11
N GLU A 750 9.74 -12.47 6.43
CA GLU A 750 10.26 -13.42 5.46
C GLU A 750 9.80 -14.82 5.81
N VAL A 751 9.68 -15.66 4.78
CA VAL A 751 9.28 -17.06 4.90
C VAL A 751 10.52 -17.91 4.64
N THR A 752 11.54 -17.74 5.51
CA THR A 752 12.87 -18.39 5.42
C THR A 752 13.23 -19.12 6.72
N LYS A 753 14.17 -20.08 6.64
CA LYS A 753 14.64 -20.84 7.80
C LYS A 753 15.33 -19.93 8.81
N GLU A 754 16.12 -18.98 8.31
CA GLU A 754 16.85 -17.99 9.09
C GLU A 754 15.88 -17.10 9.88
N TYR A 755 14.78 -16.68 9.25
CA TYR A 755 13.75 -15.89 9.91
C TYR A 755 13.03 -16.68 11.01
N ALA A 756 12.73 -17.97 10.77
CA ALA A 756 12.20 -18.87 11.80
C ALA A 756 13.15 -19.08 12.98
N GLN A 757 14.45 -19.21 12.72
CA GLN A 757 15.45 -19.36 13.78
C GLN A 757 15.47 -18.11 14.68
N ILE A 758 15.48 -16.91 14.10
CA ILE A 758 15.47 -15.65 14.87
C ILE A 758 14.25 -15.58 15.80
N ILE A 759 13.06 -15.97 15.32
CA ILE A 759 11.85 -15.95 16.14
C ILE A 759 11.90 -17.04 17.21
N TYR A 760 12.41 -18.22 16.89
CA TYR A 760 12.58 -19.30 17.86
C TYR A 760 13.52 -18.89 18.99
N ASP A 761 14.67 -18.30 18.68
CA ASP A 761 15.65 -17.84 19.67
C ASP A 761 15.05 -16.82 20.65
N GLN A 762 14.09 -16.02 20.20
CA GLN A 762 13.40 -15.04 21.07
C GLN A 762 12.20 -15.62 21.84
N THR A 763 11.54 -16.66 21.33
CA THR A 763 10.24 -17.12 21.85
C THR A 763 10.25 -18.52 22.46
N SER A 764 11.27 -19.33 22.16
CA SER A 764 11.34 -20.76 22.50
C SER A 764 10.05 -21.53 22.12
N SER A 765 9.48 -21.20 20.96
CA SER A 765 8.19 -21.75 20.52
C SER A 765 8.27 -23.24 20.18
N PRO A 766 7.49 -24.12 20.84
CA PRO A 766 7.48 -25.55 20.53
C PRO A 766 6.96 -25.87 19.13
N ARG A 767 6.20 -24.95 18.50
CA ARG A 767 5.75 -25.11 17.11
C ARG A 767 6.89 -24.84 16.14
N LEU A 768 7.67 -23.77 16.34
CA LEU A 768 8.82 -23.49 15.48
C LEU A 768 9.92 -24.52 15.68
N GLU A 769 10.12 -25.02 16.90
CA GLU A 769 11.07 -26.12 17.15
C GLU A 769 10.80 -27.32 16.26
N LYS A 770 9.52 -27.74 16.15
CA LYS A 770 9.10 -28.83 15.26
C LYS A 770 9.32 -28.52 13.79
N VAL A 771 9.06 -27.28 13.36
CA VAL A 771 9.28 -26.86 11.96
C VAL A 771 10.77 -26.83 11.63
N LEU A 772 11.60 -26.25 12.49
CA LEU A 772 13.05 -26.14 12.32
C LEU A 772 13.73 -27.51 12.31
N THR A 773 13.30 -28.41 13.18
CA THR A 773 13.85 -29.78 13.29
C THR A 773 13.52 -30.61 12.05
N ASN A 774 12.34 -30.41 11.47
CA ASN A 774 11.86 -31.19 10.32
C ASN A 774 11.91 -30.39 9.01
N TRP A 775 12.71 -29.31 8.95
CA TRP A 775 12.74 -28.37 7.83
C TRP A 775 12.88 -29.05 6.47
N ASP A 776 13.93 -29.86 6.33
CA ASP A 776 14.28 -30.53 5.07
C ASP A 776 13.40 -31.76 4.82
N ARG A 777 12.90 -32.41 5.88
CA ARG A 777 12.06 -33.61 5.78
C ARG A 777 10.66 -33.29 5.24
N ASP A 778 10.09 -32.19 5.72
CA ASP A 778 8.71 -31.78 5.41
C ASP A 778 8.67 -30.72 4.28
N ASP A 779 9.84 -30.43 3.68
CA ASP A 779 10.06 -29.48 2.58
C ASP A 779 9.44 -28.09 2.81
N TRP A 780 9.70 -27.52 3.99
CA TRP A 780 9.15 -26.22 4.40
C TRP A 780 9.64 -25.04 3.55
N GLY A 781 10.71 -25.23 2.77
CA GLY A 781 11.23 -24.23 1.83
C GLY A 781 10.51 -24.20 0.47
N SER A 782 9.64 -25.17 0.18
CA SER A 782 8.89 -25.24 -1.07
C SER A 782 7.84 -24.14 -1.19
N ALA A 783 7.51 -23.78 -2.43
CA ALA A 783 6.40 -22.86 -2.72
C ALA A 783 5.04 -23.41 -2.20
N GLU A 784 4.86 -24.73 -2.19
CA GLU A 784 3.63 -25.42 -1.76
C GLU A 784 3.41 -25.31 -0.24
N GLN A 785 4.48 -25.28 0.55
CA GLN A 785 4.40 -25.13 2.01
C GLN A 785 4.43 -23.67 2.47
N ARG A 786 4.73 -22.71 1.58
CA ARG A 786 4.90 -21.29 1.91
C ARG A 786 3.73 -20.69 2.69
N GLN A 787 2.49 -21.00 2.31
CA GLN A 787 1.29 -20.53 3.01
C GLN A 787 1.15 -21.14 4.41
N LYS A 788 1.32 -22.47 4.53
CA LYS A 788 1.29 -23.18 5.81
C LYS A 788 2.41 -22.70 6.73
N PHE A 789 3.57 -22.40 6.17
CA PHE A 789 4.70 -21.90 6.93
C PHE A 789 4.44 -20.47 7.42
N ALA A 790 3.95 -19.57 6.56
CA ALA A 790 3.51 -18.23 6.95
C ALA A 790 2.49 -18.26 8.11
N TYR A 791 1.52 -19.19 8.06
CA TYR A 791 0.55 -19.39 9.13
C TYR A 791 1.19 -19.79 10.48
N ASN A 792 2.27 -20.57 10.46
CA ASN A 792 2.99 -20.93 11.69
C ASN A 792 3.65 -19.71 12.36
N PHE A 793 3.99 -18.66 11.62
CA PHE A 793 4.58 -17.43 12.15
C PHE A 793 3.58 -16.49 12.79
N GLU A 794 2.40 -16.29 12.20
CA GLU A 794 1.43 -15.31 12.69
C GLU A 794 1.05 -15.58 14.15
N HIS A 795 0.90 -16.84 14.52
CA HIS A 795 0.63 -17.29 15.89
C HIS A 795 1.66 -16.85 16.95
N LEU A 796 2.84 -16.44 16.54
CA LEU A 796 3.94 -16.03 17.43
C LEU A 796 4.10 -14.52 17.49
N VAL A 797 3.82 -13.86 16.39
CA VAL A 797 3.94 -12.41 16.26
C VAL A 797 2.81 -11.69 17.00
N PHE A 798 1.59 -12.25 16.96
CA PHE A 798 0.44 -11.75 17.73
C PHE A 798 0.53 -11.98 19.25
N SER A 799 1.56 -12.69 19.72
CA SER A 799 1.69 -13.02 21.13
C SER A 799 2.06 -11.79 21.96
N PHE A 800 1.60 -11.73 23.22
CA PHE A 800 2.04 -10.70 24.16
C PHE A 800 3.56 -10.67 24.14
N LYS A 801 4.16 -9.63 23.54
CA LYS A 801 5.60 -9.45 23.42
C LYS A 801 6.25 -9.85 24.76
N SER A 802 6.95 -10.97 24.80
CA SER A 802 7.76 -11.39 25.94
C SER A 802 8.87 -12.28 25.38
N SER A 803 10.06 -11.72 25.20
CA SER A 803 11.23 -12.46 24.73
C SER A 803 11.89 -13.20 25.89
N HIS A 804 12.43 -14.39 25.62
CA HIS A 804 13.24 -15.20 26.56
C HIS A 804 14.70 -14.74 26.67
N ALA A 805 15.17 -13.91 25.73
CA ALA A 805 16.58 -13.59 25.57
C ALA A 805 16.89 -12.11 25.85
N ASP A 806 18.04 -11.88 26.47
CA ASP A 806 18.63 -10.58 26.83
C ASP A 806 18.46 -9.53 25.72
N GLY A 807 18.08 -8.33 26.14
CA GLY A 807 17.52 -7.29 25.28
C GLY A 807 18.41 -6.92 24.09
N LYS A 808 18.02 -7.35 22.90
CA LYS A 808 18.36 -6.71 21.62
C LYS A 808 17.10 -6.54 20.76
N ALA A 809 16.21 -5.63 21.18
CA ALA A 809 15.22 -5.07 20.27
C ALA A 809 15.90 -3.98 19.42
N ALA A 810 15.83 -4.13 18.10
CA ALA A 810 16.42 -3.23 17.13
C ALA A 810 15.62 -1.93 17.01
N LEU A 811 16.34 -0.81 16.94
CA LEU A 811 15.83 0.51 16.62
C LEU A 811 15.42 0.56 15.14
N PHE A 812 14.32 1.27 14.84
CA PHE A 812 13.92 1.55 13.46
C PHE A 812 14.91 2.51 12.81
N GLY A 813 15.88 1.97 12.07
CA GLY A 813 16.78 2.73 11.20
C GLY A 813 16.46 2.45 9.74
N PHE A 814 15.71 3.34 9.08
CA PHE A 814 15.65 3.36 7.62
C PHE A 814 16.91 4.04 7.10
N SER A 815 17.94 3.27 6.70
CA SER A 815 19.06 3.81 5.93
C SER A 815 18.77 3.69 4.44
N GLN A 816 18.31 4.79 3.82
CA GLN A 816 18.66 5.07 2.43
C GLN A 816 19.61 6.26 2.38
N PRO A 817 20.64 6.25 1.51
CA PRO A 817 21.51 7.41 1.36
C PRO A 817 20.71 8.56 0.73
N GLY A 818 20.50 9.65 1.47
CA GLY A 818 20.13 10.95 0.88
C GLY A 818 18.64 11.33 0.83
N GLY A 819 17.76 10.74 1.66
CA GLY A 819 16.36 11.19 1.76
C GLY A 819 16.00 11.67 3.16
N SER A 820 15.65 12.95 3.32
CA SER A 820 15.05 13.47 4.55
C SER A 820 13.64 12.91 4.72
N LEU A 821 13.45 11.99 5.67
CA LEU A 821 12.15 11.41 6.00
C LEU A 821 11.28 12.46 6.71
N VAL A 822 10.30 13.04 6.01
CA VAL A 822 9.25 13.85 6.65
C VAL A 822 8.22 12.87 7.22
N VAL A 823 8.40 12.48 8.48
CA VAL A 823 7.38 11.71 9.20
C VAL A 823 6.28 12.68 9.62
N ASN A 824 5.21 12.77 8.82
CA ASN A 824 3.93 13.33 9.28
C ASN A 824 3.24 12.30 10.20
N CYS A 825 3.86 12.04 11.36
CA CYS A 825 3.23 11.27 12.42
C CYS A 825 2.31 12.19 13.20
N CYS A 826 1.01 12.05 12.97
CA CYS A 826 0.00 12.45 13.94
C CYS A 826 0.06 11.52 15.18
N GLN A 827 1.20 11.42 15.87
CA GLN A 827 1.28 10.94 17.25
C GLN A 827 0.76 12.03 18.20
N PHE A 828 -0.52 12.34 18.10
CA PHE A 828 -1.13 13.44 18.87
C PHE A 828 -1.29 13.12 20.37
N SER A 829 -1.21 11.84 20.80
CA SER A 829 -1.63 11.50 22.17
C SER A 829 -0.56 11.69 23.25
N PHE A 830 0.73 11.59 22.93
CA PHE A 830 1.80 11.76 23.94
C PHE A 830 2.48 13.14 23.91
N CYS A 831 2.46 13.83 22.77
CA CYS A 831 3.00 15.19 22.65
C CYS A 831 2.15 16.27 23.33
N LYS A 832 0.87 16.01 23.66
CA LYS A 832 0.04 16.97 24.42
C LYS A 832 0.49 17.18 25.87
N LYS A 833 1.25 16.26 26.47
CA LYS A 833 1.75 16.37 27.87
C LYS A 833 3.20 16.85 28.00
N LEU A 834 3.90 17.02 26.87
CA LEU A 834 5.20 17.69 26.81
C LEU A 834 4.97 19.11 26.29
N ASP A 835 4.98 20.06 27.22
CA ASP A 835 4.57 21.47 27.10
C ASP A 835 5.41 22.36 26.14
N ARG A 836 5.71 21.85 24.93
CA ARG A 836 6.45 22.56 23.87
C ARG A 836 5.93 22.30 22.45
N SER A 837 4.97 21.40 22.25
CA SER A 837 4.41 21.09 20.93
C SER A 837 3.49 22.18 20.35
N HIS A 838 2.94 23.07 21.19
CA HIS A 838 2.10 24.19 20.73
C HIS A 838 2.88 25.35 20.08
N LYS A 839 4.21 25.42 20.23
CA LYS A 839 5.03 26.49 19.61
C LYS A 839 5.57 26.10 18.23
N ILE A 840 5.89 24.82 18.03
CA ILE A 840 6.38 24.29 16.74
C ILE A 840 5.26 24.30 15.68
N ALA A 841 4.00 24.08 16.07
CA ALA A 841 2.87 24.16 15.15
C ALA A 841 2.53 25.60 14.67
N LYS A 842 2.97 26.64 15.39
CA LYS A 842 2.74 28.05 15.02
C LYS A 842 3.88 28.67 14.21
N ASP A 843 5.11 28.19 14.40
CA ASP A 843 6.29 28.72 13.69
C ASP A 843 6.51 28.09 12.29
N PHE A 844 5.77 27.03 11.93
CA PHE A 844 5.68 26.49 10.57
C PHE A 844 4.50 27.04 9.75
N GLY A 845 4.15 28.30 9.99
CA GLY A 845 3.24 29.08 9.14
C GLY A 845 3.91 29.54 7.85
N ALA A 846 4.17 28.62 6.92
CA ALA A 846 4.30 28.89 5.47
C ALA A 846 4.65 27.58 4.72
N GLY A 847 3.69 27.06 3.94
CA GLY A 847 3.97 26.30 2.70
C GLY A 847 4.74 24.98 2.82
N ALA A 848 4.12 23.93 3.37
CA ALA A 848 4.50 22.56 3.07
C ALA A 848 3.23 21.76 2.70
N ARG A 849 2.82 21.87 1.43
CA ARG A 849 1.73 21.07 0.87
C ARG A 849 2.26 19.65 0.64
N ALA A 850 1.85 18.72 1.48
CA ALA A 850 2.09 17.29 1.28
C ALA A 850 1.21 16.82 0.11
N VAL A 851 1.85 16.53 -1.03
CA VAL A 851 1.20 15.87 -2.17
C VAL A 851 1.30 14.36 -1.90
N ILE A 852 0.25 13.80 -1.29
CA ILE A 852 0.07 12.36 -1.05
C ILE A 852 -1.06 11.92 -1.97
N LEU A 853 -0.74 11.37 -3.13
CA LEU A 853 -1.73 10.97 -4.14
C LEU A 853 -1.17 9.80 -4.94
N ASP A 854 -1.86 8.66 -4.93
CA ASP A 854 -1.65 7.55 -5.88
C ASP A 854 -1.89 8.04 -7.29
N SER A 855 -1.02 7.62 -8.21
CA SER A 855 -1.16 7.82 -9.66
C SER A 855 -1.76 9.19 -10.02
N LEU A 856 -0.97 10.26 -9.90
CA LEU A 856 -1.42 11.59 -10.28
C LEU A 856 -1.78 11.62 -11.77
N HIS A 857 -3.07 11.69 -12.09
CA HIS A 857 -3.53 12.04 -13.44
C HIS A 857 -3.27 13.51 -13.70
N VAL A 858 -2.09 13.80 -14.26
CA VAL A 858 -1.67 15.17 -14.56
C VAL A 858 -2.16 15.55 -15.94
N THR A 859 -3.15 16.44 -16.02
CA THR A 859 -3.51 17.07 -17.29
C THR A 859 -2.52 18.18 -17.59
N LEU A 860 -1.74 18.02 -18.66
CA LEU A 860 -0.88 19.06 -19.19
C LEU A 860 -1.63 19.80 -20.30
N ALA A 861 -1.67 21.13 -20.22
CA ALA A 861 -2.05 21.99 -21.34
C ALA A 861 -0.86 22.90 -21.64
N ILE A 862 -0.34 22.81 -22.87
CA ILE A 862 0.78 23.63 -23.33
C ILE A 862 0.23 24.61 -24.34
N ASN A 863 0.29 25.89 -23.99
CA ASN A 863 -0.18 27.04 -24.77
C ASN A 863 0.98 27.77 -25.44
#